data_AF-A0A174ZCE4-F1
#
_entry.id   AF-A0A174ZCE4-F1
#
_cell.length_a   1.000
_cell.length_b   1.000
_cell.length_c   1.000
_cell.angle_alpha   90.00
_cell.angle_beta   90.00
_cell.angle_gamma   90.00
#
_symmetry.space_group_name_H-M   'P 1'
#
loop_
_entity.id
_entity.type
_entity.pdbx_description
1 polymer ?
#
loop_
_entity_poly.entity_id
_entity_poly.type
_entity_poly.pdbx_seq_one_letter_code
_entity_poly.pdbx_strand_id
1 'polypeptide(L)'
;MNKHNRKALMMKRALLRLKGGKGSVLFFIIAIMSVMIVLASAVYYSTVSARKQVEIEYGDEQSYQSAIALNNIISDYITKKPNSDFVKTIAGMKTNGETIVSTSADGIEGFSELAPGLGDYKITVTKVADGAEEGSKVVRITTDVTVNGEKSTISTVGEFKVKEEAYNFDRFFTSTGYAPNDVYMSGMDITSTMYLDNEYSQVGGEQGGSGINLYSEIIAAGTLKLNNAPINSSKSNNPIDLTVGNNLYLSKAAGDGLNLQGGTLRVGGSVAQLSNCFPFRRGNMYYIMGDYYGACASTEADLTDMICVDGDFVVFGNMKYSGKLYINGNVYVDKSHNQGLISNQMYVGGNIYFSPGFGNMENYVKHITFVDSDGSKHTYSNLTDAKASGRVVECASAITLTLDEKATITDLKESIDDIKAVNGNGGYTYVWPSQEKLCDNIDDVKAEINRKIGDPKYINWNIESRFKNGETLKEATNIEYKFVDYKAEHVVTFSAKDKTEYVMGNIKFPINYDNFGIIFDTDAGGGTYKDIYVYLKPNCEYYEENGQEKYRAEDPTKYNCFMWNPPKGSSYVGEKNNNPFHVFVKGKGSLILVLPDGVKYVANWQSYVGHIAIYEKITGKTVTAANSLDAIGAFGGIKGKINDILINDKTSKKNACFTDEFINETGDSGTKTYVHNNVFLVTIDKNAAMNFQPQQNMFAGFIYAPYMTFEASSEGGQAGMLGGMIVSDYTMKETSNTYMCTIPYDYYDRFVTAGANEAQKEEERLKYMEKLMAESGCTTTIGSSVAKSWRVYGYN
;
A
#
# COMPACT_ATOMS: atom_id res chain seq x y z
N MET A 1 60.64 -68.80 -33.93
CA MET A 1 61.11 -68.95 -32.54
C MET A 1 60.38 -67.93 -31.66
N ASN A 2 59.46 -68.40 -30.80
CA ASN A 2 58.36 -67.61 -30.21
C ASN A 2 58.77 -66.53 -29.20
N LYS A 3 58.07 -65.39 -29.22
CA LYS A 3 58.26 -64.21 -28.33
C LYS A 3 58.12 -64.56 -26.84
N HIS A 4 57.36 -65.60 -26.51
CA HIS A 4 57.26 -66.15 -25.15
C HIS A 4 58.54 -66.86 -24.67
N ASN A 5 59.27 -67.53 -25.57
CA ASN A 5 60.53 -68.20 -25.22
C ASN A 5 61.66 -67.20 -24.93
N ARG A 6 61.59 -65.96 -25.45
CA ARG A 6 62.57 -64.91 -25.11
C ARG A 6 62.40 -64.39 -23.67
N LYS A 7 61.17 -64.20 -23.18
CA LYS A 7 60.91 -63.75 -21.79
C LYS A 7 61.25 -64.84 -20.76
N ALA A 8 60.90 -66.10 -21.02
CA ALA A 8 61.25 -67.22 -20.15
C ALA A 8 62.77 -67.47 -20.11
N LEU A 9 63.48 -67.31 -21.23
CA LEU A 9 64.95 -67.42 -21.27
C LEU A 9 65.64 -66.25 -20.55
N MET A 10 65.10 -65.04 -20.62
CA MET A 10 65.58 -63.87 -19.86
C MET A 10 65.38 -64.04 -18.34
N MET A 11 64.22 -64.56 -17.92
CA MET A 11 63.93 -64.83 -16.51
C MET A 11 64.77 -65.99 -15.95
N LYS A 12 65.02 -67.03 -16.76
CA LYS A 12 65.91 -68.16 -16.41
C LYS A 12 67.38 -67.73 -16.32
N ARG A 13 67.84 -66.81 -17.18
CA ARG A 13 69.18 -66.19 -17.09
C ARG A 13 69.32 -65.25 -15.88
N ALA A 14 68.27 -64.53 -15.50
CA ALA A 14 68.25 -63.71 -14.28
C ALA A 14 68.30 -64.56 -13.00
N LEU A 15 67.54 -65.67 -12.96
CA LEU A 15 67.57 -66.65 -11.84
C LEU A 15 68.90 -67.39 -11.72
N LEU A 16 69.56 -67.73 -12.83
CA LEU A 16 70.91 -68.33 -12.81
C LEU A 16 72.00 -67.35 -12.34
N ARG A 17 71.84 -66.04 -12.62
CA ARG A 17 72.71 -64.99 -12.05
C ARG A 17 72.47 -64.75 -10.56
N LEU A 18 71.29 -65.09 -10.04
CA LEU A 18 70.94 -65.06 -8.60
C LEU A 18 71.50 -66.27 -7.82
N LYS A 19 71.82 -67.40 -8.47
CA LYS A 19 72.31 -68.62 -7.81
C LYS A 19 73.84 -68.79 -7.84
N GLY A 20 74.56 -68.00 -8.65
CA GLY A 20 76.03 -67.94 -8.58
C GLY A 20 76.45 -67.09 -7.39
N GLY A 21 77.37 -67.58 -6.56
CA GLY A 21 77.79 -67.02 -5.25
C GLY A 21 78.44 -65.63 -5.24
N LYS A 22 77.90 -64.66 -5.99
CA LYS A 22 78.22 -63.23 -6.00
C LYS A 22 76.96 -62.36 -6.12
N GLY A 23 75.82 -62.82 -5.61
CA GLY A 23 74.58 -62.03 -5.51
C GLY A 23 74.48 -61.39 -4.13
N SER A 24 74.39 -60.06 -4.06
CA SER A 24 74.25 -59.36 -2.78
C SER A 24 72.92 -59.74 -2.12
N VAL A 25 72.97 -60.28 -0.89
CA VAL A 25 71.80 -60.53 -0.03
C VAL A 25 70.92 -59.28 0.06
N LEU A 26 71.54 -58.09 -0.01
CA LEU A 26 70.86 -56.81 -0.05
C LEU A 26 69.88 -56.69 -1.23
N PHE A 27 70.23 -57.19 -2.41
CA PHE A 27 69.38 -57.10 -3.61
C PHE A 27 68.16 -58.01 -3.52
N PHE A 28 68.29 -59.15 -2.86
CA PHE A 28 67.17 -60.07 -2.60
C PHE A 28 66.22 -59.49 -1.55
N ILE A 29 66.74 -58.89 -0.48
CA ILE A 29 65.95 -58.18 0.53
C ILE A 29 65.22 -56.99 -0.10
N ILE A 30 65.89 -56.16 -0.91
CA ILE A 30 65.26 -55.03 -1.61
C ILE A 30 64.15 -55.50 -2.54
N ALA A 31 64.34 -56.61 -3.27
CA ALA A 31 63.31 -57.17 -4.14
C ALA A 31 62.08 -57.64 -3.36
N ILE A 32 62.26 -58.34 -2.23
CA ILE A 32 61.14 -58.78 -1.38
C ILE A 32 60.44 -57.58 -0.74
N MET A 33 61.19 -56.61 -0.20
CA MET A 33 60.62 -55.40 0.38
C MET A 33 59.85 -54.58 -0.65
N SER A 34 60.34 -54.48 -1.89
CA SER A 34 59.63 -53.78 -2.97
C SER A 34 58.31 -54.46 -3.31
N VAL A 35 58.27 -55.80 -3.37
CA VAL A 35 57.03 -56.56 -3.59
C VAL A 35 56.07 -56.41 -2.42
N MET A 36 56.56 -56.44 -1.18
CA MET A 36 55.72 -56.21 0.00
C MET A 36 55.14 -54.79 0.05
N ILE A 37 55.91 -53.76 -0.32
CA ILE A 37 55.43 -52.38 -0.41
C ILE A 37 54.33 -52.27 -1.47
N VAL A 38 54.54 -52.85 -2.65
CA VAL A 38 53.54 -52.83 -3.73
C VAL A 38 52.24 -53.55 -3.32
N LEU A 39 52.34 -54.70 -2.65
CA LEU A 39 51.17 -55.42 -2.13
C LEU A 39 50.46 -54.65 -1.01
N ALA A 40 51.20 -54.05 -0.08
CA ALA A 40 50.64 -53.22 0.99
C ALA A 40 49.94 -51.98 0.43
N SER A 41 50.55 -51.30 -0.55
CA SER A 41 49.92 -50.17 -1.26
C SER A 41 48.67 -50.60 -2.01
N ALA A 42 48.68 -51.73 -2.72
CA ALA A 42 47.50 -52.24 -3.41
C ALA A 42 46.35 -52.57 -2.44
N VAL A 43 46.64 -53.20 -1.30
CA VAL A 43 45.63 -53.47 -0.25
C VAL A 43 45.10 -52.18 0.35
N TYR A 44 45.96 -51.19 0.62
CA TYR A 44 45.57 -49.86 1.11
C TYR A 44 44.65 -49.14 0.11
N TYR A 45 45.02 -49.07 -1.17
CA TYR A 45 44.18 -48.44 -2.18
C TYR A 45 42.85 -49.19 -2.40
N SER A 46 42.84 -50.52 -2.32
CA SER A 46 41.60 -51.31 -2.39
C SER A 46 40.68 -51.07 -1.20
N THR A 47 41.22 -50.97 0.02
CA THR A 47 40.42 -50.69 1.22
C THR A 47 39.92 -49.24 1.25
N VAL A 48 40.75 -48.28 0.84
CA VAL A 48 40.33 -46.87 0.69
C VAL A 48 39.26 -46.74 -0.41
N SER A 49 39.40 -47.44 -1.53
CA SER A 49 38.40 -47.42 -2.61
C SER A 49 37.08 -48.05 -2.19
N ALA A 50 37.11 -49.20 -1.50
CA ALA A 50 35.90 -49.85 -0.99
C ALA A 50 35.20 -48.98 0.07
N ARG A 51 35.96 -48.34 0.97
CA ARG A 51 35.42 -47.40 1.95
C ARG A 51 34.75 -46.19 1.29
N LYS A 52 35.40 -45.59 0.28
CA LYS A 52 34.82 -44.48 -0.49
C LYS A 52 33.53 -44.89 -1.21
N GLN A 53 33.48 -46.10 -1.76
CA GLN A 53 32.28 -46.60 -2.44
C GLN A 53 31.11 -46.79 -1.46
N VAL A 54 31.37 -47.31 -0.25
CA VAL A 54 30.36 -47.45 0.80
C VAL A 54 29.93 -46.10 1.36
N GLU A 55 30.84 -45.13 1.51
CA GLU A 55 30.51 -43.76 1.94
C GLU A 55 29.59 -43.04 0.92
N ILE A 56 29.80 -43.26 -0.38
CA ILE A 56 28.93 -42.74 -1.46
C ILE A 56 27.56 -43.43 -1.42
N GLU A 57 27.51 -44.76 -1.38
CA GLU A 57 26.25 -45.52 -1.36
C GLU A 57 25.38 -45.17 -0.14
N TYR A 58 26.02 -44.97 1.02
CA TYR A 58 25.33 -44.52 2.23
C TYR A 58 24.87 -43.06 2.17
N GLY A 59 25.65 -42.16 1.56
CA GLY A 59 25.26 -40.77 1.31
C GLY A 59 24.08 -40.66 0.33
N ASP A 60 24.09 -41.49 -0.71
CA ASP A 60 22.99 -41.62 -1.68
C ASP A 60 21.70 -42.10 -1.00
N GLU A 61 21.76 -43.19 -0.22
CA GLU A 61 20.58 -43.69 0.50
C GLU A 61 20.05 -42.69 1.53
N GLN A 62 20.95 -42.01 2.27
CA GLN A 62 20.54 -40.99 3.23
C GLN A 62 19.89 -39.79 2.55
N SER A 63 20.50 -39.25 1.50
CA SER A 63 19.93 -38.11 0.76
C SER A 63 18.57 -38.46 0.15
N TYR A 64 18.41 -39.68 -0.36
CA TYR A 64 17.15 -40.17 -0.93
C TYR A 64 16.03 -40.31 0.11
N GLN A 65 16.30 -40.94 1.26
CA GLN A 65 15.30 -41.10 2.32
C GLN A 65 14.90 -39.75 2.92
N SER A 66 15.86 -38.85 3.11
CA SER A 66 15.61 -37.47 3.54
C SER A 66 14.75 -36.68 2.55
N ALA A 67 15.01 -36.81 1.24
CA ALA A 67 14.21 -36.16 0.21
C ALA A 67 12.76 -36.66 0.21
N ILE A 68 12.52 -37.97 0.38
CA ILE A 68 11.16 -38.54 0.50
C ILE A 68 10.45 -38.01 1.74
N ALA A 69 11.10 -38.06 2.90
CA ALA A 69 10.51 -37.62 4.15
C ALA A 69 10.09 -36.14 4.09
N LEU A 70 10.97 -35.29 3.58
CA LEU A 70 10.71 -33.86 3.43
C LEU A 70 9.60 -33.59 2.41
N ASN A 71 9.59 -34.29 1.28
CA ASN A 71 8.52 -34.16 0.26
C ASN A 71 7.13 -34.53 0.82
N ASN A 72 7.05 -35.57 1.65
CA ASN A 72 5.81 -35.96 2.32
C ASN A 72 5.38 -34.94 3.38
N ILE A 73 6.31 -34.41 4.18
CA ILE A 73 6.03 -33.37 5.17
C ILE A 73 5.47 -32.11 4.50
N ILE A 74 6.05 -31.68 3.38
CA ILE A 74 5.59 -30.50 2.64
C ILE A 74 4.20 -30.75 2.05
N SER A 75 3.99 -31.92 1.45
CA SER A 75 2.68 -32.28 0.89
C SER A 75 1.60 -32.26 1.97
N ASP A 76 1.90 -32.81 3.15
CA ASP A 76 1.00 -32.80 4.31
C ASP A 76 0.80 -31.39 4.90
N TYR A 77 1.86 -30.57 4.93
CA TYR A 77 1.81 -29.18 5.38
C TYR A 77 0.88 -28.35 4.51
N ILE A 78 0.96 -28.47 3.18
CA ILE A 78 0.09 -27.74 2.25
C ILE A 78 -1.38 -28.10 2.49
N THR A 79 -1.67 -29.37 2.74
CA THR A 79 -3.05 -29.83 3.00
C THR A 79 -3.55 -29.42 4.40
N LYS A 80 -2.73 -29.49 5.44
CA LYS A 80 -3.15 -29.26 6.84
C LYS A 80 -3.08 -27.80 7.29
N LYS A 81 -2.32 -26.95 6.59
CA LYS A 81 -2.12 -25.52 6.92
C LYS A 81 -2.49 -24.62 5.74
N PRO A 82 -3.76 -24.64 5.29
CA PRO A 82 -4.21 -23.91 4.10
C PRO A 82 -4.01 -22.38 4.21
N ASN A 83 -3.90 -21.85 5.43
CA ASN A 83 -3.76 -20.41 5.70
C ASN A 83 -2.30 -20.00 6.00
N SER A 84 -1.30 -20.83 5.71
CA SER A 84 0.11 -20.45 5.87
C SER A 84 0.60 -19.62 4.69
N ASP A 85 1.55 -18.71 4.90
CA ASP A 85 2.10 -17.83 3.85
C ASP A 85 2.65 -18.61 2.65
N PHE A 86 3.26 -19.77 2.90
CA PHE A 86 3.74 -20.66 1.85
C PHE A 86 2.61 -21.20 0.97
N VAL A 87 1.49 -21.65 1.56
CA VAL A 87 0.33 -22.16 0.83
C VAL A 87 -0.40 -21.05 0.08
N LYS A 88 -0.46 -19.84 0.64
CA LYS A 88 -1.01 -18.66 -0.04
C LYS A 88 -0.20 -18.25 -1.26
N THR A 89 1.13 -18.33 -1.17
CA THR A 89 2.01 -18.05 -2.31
C THR A 89 1.74 -19.05 -3.44
N ILE A 90 1.46 -20.32 -3.11
CA ILE A 90 1.03 -21.33 -4.08
C ILE A 90 -0.35 -20.98 -4.68
N ALA A 91 -1.29 -20.48 -3.87
CA ALA A 91 -2.60 -20.00 -4.34
C ALA A 91 -2.46 -18.92 -5.43
N GLY A 92 -1.52 -18.00 -5.22
CA GLY A 92 -1.27 -16.85 -6.08
C GLY A 92 -0.73 -17.18 -7.47
N MET A 93 -0.33 -18.43 -7.72
CA MET A 93 0.22 -18.85 -9.02
C MET A 93 -0.85 -18.78 -10.12
N LYS A 94 -0.62 -17.93 -11.11
CA LYS A 94 -1.56 -17.69 -12.22
C LYS A 94 -1.23 -18.55 -13.43
N THR A 95 0.05 -18.74 -13.73
CA THR A 95 0.48 -19.34 -15.00
C THR A 95 0.97 -20.76 -14.80
N ASN A 96 0.59 -21.68 -15.70
CA ASN A 96 1.17 -23.03 -15.70
C ASN A 96 2.67 -22.93 -15.98
N GLY A 97 3.48 -23.53 -15.10
CA GLY A 97 4.94 -23.45 -15.13
C GLY A 97 5.54 -22.42 -14.16
N GLU A 98 4.73 -21.62 -13.47
CA GLU A 98 5.19 -20.71 -12.42
C GLU A 98 5.77 -21.48 -11.22
N THR A 99 6.91 -21.03 -10.68
CA THR A 99 7.66 -21.75 -9.64
C THR A 99 7.96 -20.90 -8.40
N ILE A 100 7.78 -21.48 -7.21
CA ILE A 100 8.35 -20.99 -5.94
C ILE A 100 9.55 -21.86 -5.60
N VAL A 101 10.63 -21.23 -5.13
CA VAL A 101 11.81 -21.92 -4.62
C VAL A 101 12.00 -21.54 -3.15
N SER A 102 12.26 -22.53 -2.30
CA SER A 102 12.66 -22.32 -0.90
C SER A 102 13.86 -23.19 -0.57
N THR A 103 14.86 -22.62 0.09
CA THR A 103 16.09 -23.28 0.52
C THR A 103 16.25 -23.21 2.04
N SER A 104 17.19 -24.00 2.58
CA SER A 104 17.56 -23.97 4.00
C SER A 104 18.02 -22.60 4.52
N ALA A 105 18.38 -21.67 3.62
CA ALA A 105 18.84 -20.31 3.96
C ALA A 105 17.71 -19.26 3.95
N ASP A 106 16.54 -19.54 3.40
CA ASP A 106 15.54 -18.52 3.04
C ASP A 106 14.60 -18.11 4.20
N GLY A 107 14.82 -18.59 5.43
CA GLY A 107 14.19 -18.02 6.62
C GLY A 107 12.65 -18.06 6.67
N ILE A 108 11.97 -18.90 5.88
CA ILE A 108 10.53 -19.13 6.06
C ILE A 108 10.36 -19.92 7.35
N GLU A 109 9.97 -19.24 8.44
CA GLU A 109 9.95 -19.73 9.83
C GLU A 109 9.34 -21.13 10.03
N GLY A 110 8.45 -21.56 9.13
CA GLY A 110 7.83 -22.89 9.19
C GLY A 110 8.71 -24.07 8.74
N PHE A 111 9.69 -23.92 7.83
CA PHE A 111 10.40 -25.06 7.24
C PHE A 111 11.69 -25.46 7.96
N SER A 112 12.38 -24.50 8.56
CA SER A 112 13.55 -24.77 9.42
C SER A 112 13.17 -25.55 10.69
N GLU A 113 11.95 -25.37 11.20
CA GLU A 113 11.42 -26.14 12.35
C GLU A 113 10.95 -27.56 11.99
N LEU A 114 10.56 -27.80 10.72
CA LEU A 114 10.02 -29.09 10.27
C LEU A 114 11.12 -30.15 10.04
N ALA A 115 12.38 -29.74 9.93
CA ALA A 115 13.49 -30.61 9.59
C ALA A 115 14.82 -30.24 10.31
N PRO A 116 14.82 -30.06 11.66
CA PRO A 116 16.02 -29.69 12.38
C PRO A 116 17.11 -30.78 12.20
N GLY A 117 18.26 -30.37 11.67
CA GLY A 117 19.40 -31.27 11.46
C GLY A 117 19.46 -31.98 10.11
N LEU A 118 18.51 -31.75 9.19
CA LEU A 118 18.75 -32.05 7.77
C LEU A 118 19.70 -31.00 7.19
N GLY A 119 20.70 -31.44 6.41
CA GLY A 119 21.67 -30.56 5.75
C GLY A 119 21.06 -29.68 4.65
N ASP A 120 21.82 -29.35 3.62
CA ASP A 120 21.35 -28.47 2.55
C ASP A 120 20.20 -29.10 1.74
N TYR A 121 19.07 -28.38 1.67
CA TYR A 121 17.92 -28.78 0.87
C TYR A 121 17.36 -27.62 0.04
N LYS A 122 16.67 -27.97 -1.04
CA LYS A 122 15.94 -27.03 -1.91
C LYS A 122 14.59 -27.62 -2.29
N ILE A 123 13.54 -26.87 -2.04
CA ILE A 123 12.16 -27.19 -2.38
C ILE A 123 11.76 -26.29 -3.55
N THR A 124 11.18 -26.87 -4.59
CA THR A 124 10.62 -26.15 -5.74
C THR A 124 9.18 -26.57 -5.95
N VAL A 125 8.24 -25.64 -5.80
CA VAL A 125 6.82 -25.88 -6.09
C VAL A 125 6.48 -25.25 -7.42
N THR A 126 5.89 -26.02 -8.35
CA THR A 126 5.53 -25.56 -9.71
C THR A 126 4.05 -25.72 -9.95
N LYS A 127 3.36 -24.68 -10.45
CA LYS A 127 1.98 -24.83 -10.95
C LYS A 127 1.97 -25.69 -12.21
N VAL A 128 1.19 -26.76 -12.20
CA VAL A 128 1.03 -27.65 -13.35
C VAL A 128 -0.24 -27.33 -14.13
N ALA A 129 -1.35 -27.15 -13.42
CA ALA A 129 -2.66 -26.83 -13.98
C ALA A 129 -3.57 -26.23 -12.90
N ASP A 130 -4.71 -25.68 -13.30
CA ASP A 130 -5.84 -25.48 -12.38
C ASP A 130 -6.51 -26.83 -12.09
N GLY A 131 -7.06 -27.00 -10.88
CA GLY A 131 -7.65 -28.26 -10.43
C GLY A 131 -9.10 -28.45 -10.90
N ALA A 132 -9.70 -29.56 -10.48
CA ALA A 132 -11.03 -29.97 -10.91
C ALA A 132 -12.16 -29.26 -10.13
N GLU A 133 -11.87 -28.75 -8.93
CA GLU A 133 -12.79 -27.94 -8.13
C GLU A 133 -12.46 -26.44 -8.28
N GLU A 134 -13.48 -25.59 -8.24
CA GLU A 134 -13.29 -24.14 -8.28
C GLU A 134 -12.38 -23.68 -7.12
N GLY A 135 -11.28 -23.00 -7.46
CA GLY A 135 -10.24 -22.57 -6.51
C GLY A 135 -9.16 -23.60 -6.19
N SER A 136 -9.17 -24.83 -6.73
CA SER A 136 -8.05 -25.77 -6.54
C SER A 136 -6.93 -25.58 -7.58
N LYS A 137 -5.69 -25.92 -7.20
CA LYS A 137 -4.50 -25.89 -8.06
C LYS A 137 -3.82 -27.25 -8.07
N VAL A 138 -3.36 -27.70 -9.23
CA VAL A 138 -2.48 -28.86 -9.34
C VAL A 138 -1.04 -28.38 -9.32
N VAL A 139 -0.26 -28.78 -8.32
CA VAL A 139 1.15 -28.39 -8.20
C VAL A 139 2.08 -29.58 -8.12
N ARG A 140 3.30 -29.39 -8.62
CA ARG A 140 4.42 -30.32 -8.51
C ARG A 140 5.39 -29.82 -7.45
N ILE A 141 5.69 -30.64 -6.46
CA ILE A 141 6.65 -30.37 -5.38
C ILE A 141 7.90 -31.18 -5.68
N THR A 142 9.01 -30.49 -5.95
CA THR A 142 10.33 -31.08 -6.18
C THR A 142 11.22 -30.79 -4.98
N THR A 143 11.80 -31.82 -4.38
CA THR A 143 12.66 -31.72 -3.21
C THR A 143 14.04 -32.25 -3.56
N ASP A 144 15.04 -31.38 -3.48
CA ASP A 144 16.45 -31.68 -3.59
C ASP A 144 17.07 -31.72 -2.18
N VAL A 145 17.80 -32.78 -1.84
CA VAL A 145 18.55 -32.89 -0.58
C VAL A 145 19.99 -33.33 -0.87
N THR A 146 20.95 -32.69 -0.22
CA THR A 146 22.38 -33.02 -0.34
C THR A 146 22.92 -33.52 1.00
N VAL A 147 23.52 -34.71 1.02
CA VAL A 147 24.16 -35.31 2.21
C VAL A 147 25.56 -35.76 1.83
N ASN A 148 26.59 -35.28 2.53
CA ASN A 148 28.00 -35.62 2.29
C ASN A 148 28.49 -35.42 0.84
N GLY A 149 27.87 -34.49 0.10
CA GLY A 149 28.20 -34.18 -1.30
C GLY A 149 27.36 -34.93 -2.35
N GLU A 150 26.56 -35.91 -1.92
CA GLU A 150 25.63 -36.64 -2.80
C GLU A 150 24.23 -36.02 -2.78
N LYS A 151 23.63 -35.88 -3.97
CA LYS A 151 22.36 -35.16 -4.17
C LYS A 151 21.26 -36.11 -4.65
N SER A 152 20.13 -36.11 -3.96
CA SER A 152 18.90 -36.79 -4.38
C SER A 152 17.78 -35.80 -4.68
N THR A 153 16.94 -36.13 -5.67
CA THR A 153 15.78 -35.33 -6.10
C THR A 153 14.52 -36.19 -6.11
N ILE A 154 13.47 -35.76 -5.40
CA ILE A 154 12.13 -36.39 -5.40
C ILE A 154 11.11 -35.40 -5.93
N SER A 155 10.14 -35.85 -6.72
CA SER A 155 9.05 -35.03 -7.23
C SER A 155 7.70 -35.69 -7.04
N THR A 156 6.74 -34.97 -6.48
CA THR A 156 5.35 -35.40 -6.29
C THR A 156 4.40 -34.40 -6.93
N VAL A 157 3.28 -34.86 -7.49
CA VAL A 157 2.22 -33.99 -8.04
C VAL A 157 0.94 -34.22 -7.24
N GLY A 158 0.32 -33.14 -6.79
CA GLY A 158 -0.92 -33.17 -6.02
C GLY A 158 -1.86 -32.04 -6.40
N GLU A 159 -3.17 -32.27 -6.21
CA GLU A 159 -4.19 -31.23 -6.28
C GLU A 159 -4.46 -30.70 -4.87
N PHE A 160 -4.42 -29.38 -4.71
CA PHE A 160 -4.60 -28.71 -3.44
C PHE A 160 -5.71 -27.68 -3.55
N LYS A 161 -6.64 -27.72 -2.62
CA LYS A 161 -7.70 -26.72 -2.50
C LYS A 161 -7.13 -25.51 -1.78
N VAL A 162 -6.80 -24.48 -2.55
CA VAL A 162 -6.21 -23.26 -2.00
C VAL A 162 -7.29 -22.19 -2.04
N LYS A 163 -7.81 -21.82 -0.88
CA LYS A 163 -8.86 -20.81 -0.82
C LYS A 163 -8.23 -19.49 -1.30
N GLU A 164 -8.61 -19.02 -2.50
CA GLU A 164 -8.22 -17.68 -2.95
C GLU A 164 -8.75 -16.67 -1.92
N GLU A 165 -7.85 -15.83 -1.41
CA GLU A 165 -8.16 -14.92 -0.31
C GLU A 165 -8.89 -13.67 -0.79
N ALA A 166 -9.74 -13.15 0.08
CA ALA A 166 -10.73 -12.13 -0.22
C ALA A 166 -10.11 -10.78 -0.62
N TYR A 167 -10.77 -10.13 -1.58
CA TYR A 167 -10.67 -8.70 -1.82
C TYR A 167 -11.27 -7.93 -0.64
N ASN A 168 -10.49 -7.12 0.07
CA ASN A 168 -11.02 -6.30 1.15
C ASN A 168 -11.56 -4.98 0.57
N PHE A 169 -12.89 -4.86 0.47
CA PHE A 169 -13.58 -3.62 0.05
C PHE A 169 -13.76 -2.65 1.23
N ASP A 170 -12.80 -2.55 2.15
CA ASP A 170 -12.82 -1.65 3.32
C ASP A 170 -12.01 -0.36 3.09
N ARG A 171 -11.20 -0.32 2.04
CA ARG A 171 -10.38 0.82 1.63
C ARG A 171 -11.14 1.76 0.70
N PHE A 172 -12.23 2.34 1.22
CA PHE A 172 -13.13 3.17 0.44
C PHE A 172 -12.55 4.54 0.05
N PHE A 173 -11.38 4.97 0.51
CA PHE A 173 -10.72 6.20 0.04
C PHE A 173 -9.26 5.92 -0.25
N THR A 174 -8.99 5.55 -1.50
CA THR A 174 -7.72 4.99 -1.94
C THR A 174 -7.23 5.61 -3.24
N SER A 175 -5.95 5.99 -3.28
CA SER A 175 -5.16 6.07 -4.51
C SER A 175 -4.34 4.78 -4.70
N THR A 176 -4.53 4.08 -5.81
CA THR A 176 -3.96 2.74 -6.04
C THR A 176 -2.51 2.75 -6.53
N GLY A 177 -2.05 3.88 -7.09
CA GLY A 177 -0.73 4.01 -7.72
C GLY A 177 -0.58 3.32 -9.08
N TYR A 178 -1.68 2.98 -9.76
CA TYR A 178 -1.60 2.26 -11.03
C TYR A 178 -1.23 3.11 -12.25
N ALA A 179 -1.47 4.42 -12.20
CA ALA A 179 -0.87 5.38 -13.10
C ALA A 179 0.37 5.99 -12.41
N PRO A 180 1.43 6.30 -13.18
CA PRO A 180 2.72 6.75 -12.66
C PRO A 180 2.71 8.23 -12.23
N ASN A 181 1.56 8.76 -11.81
CA ASN A 181 1.41 10.14 -11.40
C ASN A 181 1.55 10.26 -9.88
N ASP A 182 2.20 11.34 -9.45
CA ASP A 182 2.29 11.68 -8.04
C ASP A 182 0.93 12.13 -7.51
N VAL A 183 0.61 11.68 -6.31
CA VAL A 183 -0.55 12.20 -5.58
C VAL A 183 -0.21 13.59 -5.04
N TYR A 184 -1.03 14.58 -5.38
CA TYR A 184 -0.95 15.92 -4.80
C TYR A 184 -2.31 16.31 -4.21
N MET A 185 -2.31 16.79 -2.96
CA MET A 185 -3.52 17.30 -2.31
C MET A 185 -3.23 18.47 -1.37
N SER A 186 -4.16 19.42 -1.21
CA SER A 186 -4.05 20.49 -0.21
C SER A 186 -5.43 21.01 0.20
N GLY A 187 -5.57 21.46 1.46
CA GLY A 187 -6.75 22.20 1.96
C GLY A 187 -8.09 21.50 1.93
N MET A 188 -8.14 20.39 2.67
CA MET A 188 -9.29 19.50 2.70
C MET A 188 -9.65 19.14 4.14
N ASP A 189 -10.92 18.83 4.37
CA ASP A 189 -11.37 18.10 5.54
C ASP A 189 -11.59 16.63 5.14
N ILE A 190 -10.86 15.72 5.78
CA ILE A 190 -10.96 14.28 5.55
C ILE A 190 -11.48 13.61 6.83
N THR A 191 -12.72 13.12 6.80
CA THR A 191 -13.34 12.50 7.98
C THR A 191 -13.06 11.01 8.15
N SER A 192 -12.40 10.39 7.17
CA SER A 192 -12.20 8.95 7.06
C SER A 192 -10.73 8.54 6.91
N THR A 193 -10.44 7.24 7.03
CA THR A 193 -9.09 6.73 6.72
C THR A 193 -8.75 6.98 5.25
N MET A 194 -7.56 7.54 5.01
CA MET A 194 -7.01 7.73 3.67
C MET A 194 -5.91 6.72 3.38
N TYR A 195 -6.02 6.06 2.23
CA TYR A 195 -5.08 5.06 1.75
C TYR A 195 -4.33 5.58 0.53
N LEU A 196 -3.00 5.59 0.59
CA LEU A 196 -2.11 6.07 -0.47
C LEU A 196 -1.15 4.95 -0.89
N ASP A 197 -1.52 4.16 -1.89
CA ASP A 197 -0.73 3.02 -2.36
C ASP A 197 0.30 3.39 -3.44
N ASN A 198 0.38 4.67 -3.81
CA ASN A 198 1.38 5.21 -4.71
C ASN A 198 2.79 5.09 -4.10
N GLU A 199 3.79 4.96 -4.96
CA GLU A 199 5.21 4.97 -4.55
C GLU A 199 5.60 6.32 -3.93
N TYR A 200 5.03 7.40 -4.43
CA TYR A 200 5.22 8.75 -3.91
C TYR A 200 3.87 9.46 -3.77
N SER A 201 3.69 10.13 -2.63
CA SER A 201 2.53 10.96 -2.35
C SER A 201 2.94 12.25 -1.66
N GLN A 202 2.34 13.36 -2.06
CA GLN A 202 2.53 14.66 -1.45
C GLN A 202 1.22 15.22 -0.90
N VAL A 203 1.30 15.67 0.34
CA VAL A 203 0.25 16.40 1.04
C VAL A 203 0.73 17.81 1.31
N GLY A 204 -0.02 18.78 0.83
CA GLY A 204 0.25 20.21 0.85
C GLY A 204 0.93 20.71 -0.44
N GLY A 205 0.99 22.03 -0.57
CA GLY A 205 1.28 22.67 -1.85
C GLY A 205 2.54 23.51 -1.95
N GLU A 206 2.98 23.74 -3.18
CA GLU A 206 4.20 24.51 -3.51
C GLU A 206 4.08 25.99 -3.10
N GLN A 207 2.89 26.59 -3.19
CA GLN A 207 2.65 28.00 -2.86
C GLN A 207 2.06 28.26 -1.46
N GLY A 208 1.77 27.20 -0.69
CA GLY A 208 1.30 27.28 0.69
C GLY A 208 -0.14 27.73 0.91
N GLY A 209 -0.66 27.41 2.11
CA GLY A 209 -1.76 28.17 2.70
C GLY A 209 -3.05 27.43 3.05
N SER A 210 -3.21 26.14 2.75
CA SER A 210 -4.44 25.43 3.10
C SER A 210 -4.14 24.14 3.86
N GLY A 211 -4.20 24.22 5.19
CA GLY A 211 -4.05 23.07 6.08
C GLY A 211 -5.04 21.96 5.79
N ILE A 212 -4.65 20.72 6.07
CA ILE A 212 -5.55 19.57 6.00
C ILE A 212 -6.04 19.24 7.40
N ASN A 213 -7.35 19.10 7.54
CA ASN A 213 -7.94 18.56 8.76
C ASN A 213 -8.24 17.09 8.53
N LEU A 214 -7.60 16.25 9.33
CA LEU A 214 -7.85 14.82 9.41
C LEU A 214 -8.72 14.58 10.64
N TYR A 215 -9.70 13.70 10.52
CA TYR A 215 -10.47 13.23 11.68
C TYR A 215 -10.29 11.73 11.96
N SER A 216 -9.52 11.02 11.12
CA SER A 216 -9.25 9.59 11.22
C SER A 216 -7.74 9.29 11.13
N GLU A 217 -7.23 8.65 10.07
CA GLU A 217 -5.81 8.31 9.89
C GLU A 217 -5.37 8.40 8.42
N ILE A 218 -4.06 8.51 8.20
CA ILE A 218 -3.43 8.34 6.87
C ILE A 218 -2.55 7.09 6.89
N ILE A 219 -2.70 6.27 5.86
CA ILE A 219 -1.85 5.11 5.59
C ILE A 219 -1.26 5.29 4.19
N ALA A 220 0.05 5.53 4.12
CA ALA A 220 0.80 5.61 2.87
C ALA A 220 1.70 4.36 2.73
N ALA A 221 1.55 3.63 1.64
CA ALA A 221 2.39 2.47 1.34
C ALA A 221 3.81 2.90 0.95
N GLY A 222 3.91 3.92 0.09
CA GLY A 222 5.18 4.46 -0.39
C GLY A 222 5.74 5.59 0.47
N THR A 223 6.47 6.48 -0.19
CA THR A 223 7.04 7.69 0.39
C THR A 223 5.95 8.75 0.53
N LEU A 224 5.88 9.40 1.68
CA LEU A 224 4.97 10.51 1.94
C LEU A 224 5.75 11.80 2.18
N LYS A 225 5.43 12.86 1.43
CA LYS A 225 5.93 14.22 1.68
C LYS A 225 4.80 15.10 2.22
N LEU A 226 4.98 15.59 3.44
CA LEU A 226 4.14 16.65 3.98
C LEU A 226 4.85 17.99 3.70
N ASN A 227 4.36 18.71 2.69
CA ASN A 227 4.94 19.97 2.22
C ASN A 227 3.96 21.12 2.41
N ASN A 228 4.21 22.01 3.36
CA ASN A 228 3.37 23.20 3.53
C ASN A 228 1.88 22.92 3.82
N ALA A 229 1.61 21.74 4.38
CA ALA A 229 0.30 21.33 4.89
C ALA A 229 0.36 21.25 6.43
N PRO A 230 -0.11 22.27 7.16
CA PRO A 230 -0.41 22.06 8.57
C PRO A 230 -1.50 20.98 8.68
N ILE A 231 -1.20 19.91 9.41
CA ILE A 231 -2.18 18.86 9.72
C ILE A 231 -2.86 19.24 11.03
N ASN A 232 -4.18 19.41 11.01
CA ASN A 232 -5.00 19.74 12.17
C ASN A 232 -4.58 21.01 12.93
N SER A 233 -4.33 22.10 12.19
CA SER A 233 -4.05 23.41 12.79
C SER A 233 -5.25 23.95 13.60
N SER A 234 -6.48 23.65 13.19
CA SER A 234 -7.68 24.02 13.95
C SER A 234 -8.04 22.93 14.96
N LYS A 235 -7.24 22.78 16.03
CA LYS A 235 -7.51 22.02 17.28
C LYS A 235 -8.70 21.04 17.19
N SER A 236 -8.59 19.96 16.41
CA SER A 236 -9.43 18.79 16.69
C SER A 236 -9.04 18.23 18.07
N ASN A 237 -9.90 17.41 18.66
CA ASN A 237 -9.67 16.84 20.00
C ASN A 237 -9.41 15.32 19.95
N ASN A 238 -9.06 14.78 18.77
CA ASN A 238 -8.99 13.34 18.54
C ASN A 238 -7.56 12.95 18.16
N PRO A 239 -6.93 12.01 18.87
CA PRO A 239 -5.68 11.38 18.44
C PRO A 239 -5.78 10.81 17.02
N ILE A 240 -4.75 11.02 16.21
CA ILE A 240 -4.68 10.54 14.82
C ILE A 240 -3.40 9.77 14.57
N ASP A 241 -3.54 8.62 13.93
CA ASP A 241 -2.41 7.83 13.49
C ASP A 241 -1.95 8.25 12.08
N LEU A 242 -0.65 8.21 11.87
CA LEU A 242 -0.02 8.32 10.55
C LEU A 242 0.91 7.11 10.37
N THR A 243 0.69 6.34 9.30
CA THR A 243 1.52 5.18 8.97
C THR A 243 2.09 5.35 7.56
N VAL A 244 3.41 5.24 7.43
CA VAL A 244 4.15 5.39 6.17
C VAL A 244 5.03 4.16 5.98
N GLY A 245 4.93 3.48 4.84
CA GLY A 245 5.67 2.24 4.57
C GLY A 245 7.12 2.45 4.18
N ASN A 246 7.40 3.54 3.48
CA ASN A 246 8.75 3.93 3.09
C ASN A 246 9.15 5.21 3.83
N ASN A 247 9.61 6.23 3.13
CA ASN A 247 10.19 7.41 3.72
C ASN A 247 9.15 8.51 4.01
N LEU A 248 9.40 9.32 5.04
CA LEU A 248 8.59 10.49 5.37
C LEU A 248 9.42 11.77 5.28
N TYR A 249 8.95 12.72 4.48
CA TYR A 249 9.53 14.08 4.39
C TYR A 249 8.60 15.09 5.06
N LEU A 250 9.17 15.96 5.88
CA LEU A 250 8.46 17.05 6.57
C LEU A 250 9.08 18.39 6.16
N SER A 251 8.31 19.25 5.49
CA SER A 251 8.72 20.58 4.99
C SER A 251 7.74 21.70 5.39
N LYS A 252 8.29 22.91 5.52
CA LYS A 252 7.72 24.20 5.97
C LYS A 252 6.21 24.43 5.79
N ALA A 253 5.51 24.94 6.83
CA ALA A 253 4.47 25.99 6.75
C ALA A 253 4.56 26.89 7.99
N ALA A 254 4.45 28.22 7.86
CA ALA A 254 4.29 29.14 8.99
C ALA A 254 2.92 28.93 9.67
N GLY A 255 2.84 28.06 10.70
CA GLY A 255 1.60 27.67 11.37
C GLY A 255 1.78 26.47 12.34
N ASP A 256 0.70 25.76 12.68
CA ASP A 256 0.65 24.80 13.80
C ASP A 256 1.36 23.43 13.63
N GLY A 257 2.19 23.17 12.60
CA GLY A 257 2.98 21.94 12.44
C GLY A 257 2.19 20.61 12.25
N LEU A 258 2.86 19.46 12.42
CA LEU A 258 2.23 18.12 12.43
C LEU A 258 1.59 17.88 13.80
N ASN A 259 0.26 17.93 13.88
CA ASN A 259 -0.48 17.76 15.12
C ASN A 259 -1.29 16.45 15.14
N LEU A 260 -0.70 15.39 15.69
CA LEU A 260 -1.36 14.07 15.84
C LEU A 260 -2.21 13.94 17.13
N GLN A 261 -2.22 14.96 18.01
CA GLN A 261 -3.13 15.09 19.16
C GLN A 261 -3.16 13.89 20.12
N GLY A 262 -2.01 13.26 20.36
CA GLY A 262 -1.90 12.06 21.20
C GLY A 262 -1.84 10.75 20.41
N GLY A 263 -1.77 10.83 19.08
CA GLY A 263 -1.71 9.67 18.18
C GLY A 263 -0.29 9.15 17.93
N THR A 264 -0.18 8.21 16.99
CA THR A 264 1.07 7.50 16.71
C THR A 264 1.55 7.75 15.28
N LEU A 265 2.83 8.09 15.13
CA LEU A 265 3.53 8.04 13.85
C LEU A 265 4.31 6.71 13.73
N ARG A 266 4.11 5.99 12.63
CA ARG A 266 4.88 4.80 12.26
C ARG A 266 5.49 5.01 10.88
N VAL A 267 6.81 4.91 10.75
CA VAL A 267 7.53 5.07 9.48
C VAL A 267 8.43 3.86 9.25
N GLY A 268 8.17 3.13 8.16
CA GLY A 268 8.93 1.95 7.77
C GLY A 268 10.31 2.27 7.17
N GLY A 269 10.48 3.45 6.58
CA GLY A 269 11.77 3.96 6.14
C GLY A 269 12.34 5.02 7.07
N SER A 270 13.06 5.97 6.46
CA SER A 270 13.69 7.08 7.17
C SER A 270 12.79 8.32 7.21
N VAL A 271 13.06 9.21 8.16
CA VAL A 271 12.38 10.50 8.29
C VAL A 271 13.36 11.63 8.00
N ALA A 272 12.99 12.52 7.07
CA ALA A 272 13.71 13.75 6.80
C ALA A 272 12.86 14.97 7.21
N GLN A 273 13.29 15.63 8.29
CA GLN A 273 12.72 16.87 8.78
C GLN A 273 13.56 18.06 8.32
N LEU A 274 13.07 18.72 7.26
CA LEU A 274 13.78 19.74 6.49
C LEU A 274 13.81 21.11 7.20
N SER A 275 14.68 22.01 6.75
CA SER A 275 14.84 23.36 7.33
C SER A 275 13.53 24.17 7.34
N ASN A 276 13.30 24.95 8.41
CA ASN A 276 12.10 25.77 8.64
C ASN A 276 10.75 25.00 8.76
N CYS A 277 10.77 23.71 9.10
CA CYS A 277 9.57 23.00 9.54
C CYS A 277 9.20 23.34 11.01
N PHE A 278 8.04 22.86 11.49
CA PHE A 278 7.72 22.88 12.93
C PHE A 278 8.16 21.58 13.60
N PRO A 279 8.51 21.62 14.90
CA PRO A 279 8.85 20.42 15.65
C PRO A 279 7.62 19.53 15.85
N PHE A 280 7.85 18.26 16.18
CA PHE A 280 6.82 17.35 16.65
C PHE A 280 6.01 17.98 17.80
N ARG A 281 4.71 17.71 17.89
CA ARG A 281 3.89 18.22 19.01
C ARG A 281 3.85 17.24 20.16
N ARG A 282 3.74 17.77 21.39
CA ARG A 282 3.63 17.02 22.65
C ARG A 282 2.47 16.02 22.65
N GLY A 283 2.69 14.88 23.33
CA GLY A 283 1.73 13.83 23.61
C GLY A 283 1.77 12.64 22.64
N ASN A 284 2.65 12.61 21.64
CA ASN A 284 2.63 11.62 20.56
C ASN A 284 3.74 10.56 20.70
N MET A 285 3.54 9.40 20.05
CA MET A 285 4.56 8.35 19.92
C MET A 285 5.09 8.31 18.49
N TYR A 286 6.41 8.30 18.32
CA TYR A 286 7.07 8.27 17.02
C TYR A 286 7.95 7.03 16.90
N TYR A 287 7.62 6.17 15.94
CA TYR A 287 8.37 4.97 15.60
C TYR A 287 8.96 5.10 14.20
N ILE A 288 10.29 5.06 14.12
CA ILE A 288 11.06 5.23 12.88
C ILE A 288 11.94 4.00 12.72
N MET A 289 11.71 3.24 11.66
CA MET A 289 12.43 2.00 11.41
C MET A 289 13.70 2.19 10.57
N GLY A 290 13.85 3.35 9.91
CA GLY A 290 15.09 3.76 9.26
C GLY A 290 15.84 4.81 10.09
N ASP A 291 16.53 5.70 9.38
CA ASP A 291 17.28 6.80 9.99
C ASP A 291 16.38 8.03 10.21
N TYR A 292 16.77 8.90 11.12
CA TYR A 292 16.15 10.21 11.32
C TYR A 292 17.15 11.32 11.00
N TYR A 293 16.72 12.28 10.16
CA TYR A 293 17.49 13.47 9.78
C TYR A 293 16.71 14.73 10.15
N GLY A 294 17.23 15.58 11.04
CA GLY A 294 16.50 16.78 11.51
C GLY A 294 17.33 18.06 11.52
N ALA A 295 16.76 19.17 11.00
CA ALA A 295 17.37 20.51 11.02
C ALA A 295 16.51 21.60 11.69
N CYS A 296 15.49 21.23 12.47
CA CYS A 296 14.45 22.17 12.93
C CYS A 296 14.84 22.96 14.19
N ALA A 297 14.84 24.29 14.14
CA ALA A 297 14.89 25.11 15.37
C ALA A 297 13.53 25.09 16.09
N SER A 298 13.46 24.63 17.35
CA SER A 298 12.23 24.79 18.17
C SER A 298 12.28 26.11 18.94
N THR A 299 11.29 26.98 18.71
CA THR A 299 11.10 28.23 19.48
C THR A 299 10.13 28.05 20.64
N GLU A 300 9.34 26.97 20.65
CA GLU A 300 8.34 26.67 21.69
C GLU A 300 8.71 25.41 22.50
N ALA A 301 8.24 25.41 23.75
CA ALA A 301 8.71 24.61 24.87
C ALA A 301 8.92 23.10 24.60
N ASP A 302 10.05 22.58 25.07
CA ASP A 302 10.30 21.21 25.54
C ASP A 302 9.39 20.13 24.93
N LEU A 303 9.85 19.50 23.84
CA LEU A 303 9.29 18.26 23.29
C LEU A 303 9.26 17.18 24.38
N THR A 304 8.11 16.70 24.83
CA THR A 304 8.01 15.65 25.89
C THR A 304 7.73 14.25 25.34
N ASP A 305 7.81 14.10 24.02
CA ASP A 305 7.38 12.88 23.33
C ASP A 305 8.34 11.71 23.51
N MET A 306 7.93 10.53 23.05
CA MET A 306 8.83 9.39 22.89
C MET A 306 9.12 9.19 21.41
N ILE A 307 10.41 9.18 21.06
CA ILE A 307 10.90 8.86 19.72
C ILE A 307 11.76 7.61 19.83
N CYS A 308 11.42 6.60 19.04
CA CYS A 308 12.20 5.39 18.90
C CYS A 308 12.69 5.27 17.45
N VAL A 309 14.01 5.13 17.27
CA VAL A 309 14.69 5.07 15.98
C VAL A 309 15.51 3.79 15.90
N ASP A 310 15.26 2.97 14.89
CA ASP A 310 16.00 1.72 14.67
C ASP A 310 17.33 1.96 13.94
N GLY A 311 17.38 2.98 13.07
CA GLY A 311 18.59 3.44 12.39
C GLY A 311 19.37 4.51 13.15
N ASP A 312 20.09 5.33 12.39
CA ASP A 312 20.89 6.45 12.88
C ASP A 312 20.04 7.69 13.17
N PHE A 313 20.51 8.54 14.08
CA PHE A 313 19.88 9.79 14.46
C PHE A 313 20.81 10.97 14.16
N VAL A 314 20.42 11.81 13.20
CA VAL A 314 21.25 12.89 12.66
C VAL A 314 20.58 14.24 12.92
N VAL A 315 21.30 15.16 13.57
CA VAL A 315 20.76 16.47 13.99
C VAL A 315 21.64 17.67 13.59
N PHE A 316 20.97 18.72 13.13
CA PHE A 316 21.52 19.99 12.65
C PHE A 316 20.76 21.18 13.25
N GLY A 317 21.40 22.35 13.30
CA GLY A 317 20.75 23.59 13.74
C GLY A 317 20.29 23.56 15.20
N ASN A 318 19.38 24.44 15.63
CA ASN A 318 19.03 24.60 17.05
C ASN A 318 17.88 23.70 17.53
N MET A 319 17.99 22.38 17.33
CA MET A 319 16.98 21.44 17.85
C MET A 319 17.02 21.33 19.39
N LYS A 320 15.89 21.57 20.07
CA LYS A 320 15.75 21.27 21.51
C LYS A 320 14.78 20.11 21.71
N TYR A 321 15.22 19.07 22.41
CA TYR A 321 14.41 17.90 22.72
C TYR A 321 14.45 17.62 24.22
N SER A 322 13.31 17.39 24.87
CA SER A 322 13.25 17.11 26.32
C SER A 322 12.54 15.79 26.66
N GLY A 323 12.18 15.01 25.63
CA GLY A 323 11.39 13.79 25.73
C GLY A 323 12.29 12.58 25.88
N LYS A 324 11.75 11.37 25.76
CA LYS A 324 12.57 10.15 25.75
C LYS A 324 13.00 9.81 24.33
N LEU A 325 14.28 9.54 24.13
CA LEU A 325 14.81 9.21 22.81
C LEU A 325 15.55 7.88 22.92
N TYR A 326 15.14 6.91 22.10
CA TYR A 326 15.74 5.58 22.04
C TYR A 326 16.25 5.37 20.63
N ILE A 327 17.55 5.15 20.50
CA ILE A 327 18.23 5.03 19.21
C ILE A 327 19.08 3.77 19.23
N ASN A 328 18.76 2.82 18.34
CA ASN A 328 19.58 1.61 18.18
C ASN A 328 20.89 1.93 17.44
N GLY A 329 20.85 2.87 16.48
CA GLY A 329 21.99 3.30 15.68
C GLY A 329 22.93 4.31 16.34
N ASN A 330 23.69 5.01 15.49
CA ASN A 330 24.60 6.08 15.86
C ASN A 330 23.92 7.44 15.92
N VAL A 331 24.56 8.39 16.58
CA VAL A 331 24.12 9.78 16.67
C VAL A 331 25.13 10.69 15.98
N TYR A 332 24.66 11.60 15.13
CA TYR A 332 25.50 12.56 14.42
C TYR A 332 25.06 13.98 14.76
N VAL A 333 25.99 14.81 15.23
CA VAL A 333 25.71 16.16 15.71
C VAL A 333 26.57 17.17 14.95
N ASP A 334 25.92 18.05 14.20
CA ASP A 334 26.58 19.15 13.48
C ASP A 334 27.05 20.27 14.41
N LYS A 335 28.09 20.98 13.97
CA LYS A 335 28.68 22.15 14.63
C LYS A 335 27.69 23.32 14.78
N SER A 336 26.73 23.47 13.87
CA SER A 336 25.74 24.56 13.93
C SER A 336 24.69 24.37 15.05
N HIS A 337 24.69 23.21 15.72
CA HIS A 337 23.81 22.91 16.83
C HIS A 337 24.19 23.69 18.09
N ASN A 338 23.74 24.94 18.19
CA ASN A 338 24.43 25.90 19.03
C ASN A 338 23.96 25.98 20.49
N GLN A 339 22.75 25.58 20.90
CA GLN A 339 22.31 25.69 22.31
C GLN A 339 21.19 24.72 22.75
N GLY A 340 20.87 23.67 21.99
CA GLY A 340 19.79 22.76 22.38
C GLY A 340 20.30 21.52 23.10
N LEU A 341 19.95 21.33 24.38
CA LEU A 341 20.08 19.99 24.97
C LEU A 341 19.17 19.04 24.20
N ILE A 342 19.71 17.92 23.73
CA ILE A 342 18.94 16.70 23.56
C ILE A 342 18.88 16.07 24.95
N SER A 343 17.71 16.18 25.59
CA SER A 343 17.12 15.43 26.70
C SER A 343 18.03 14.77 27.75
N ASN A 344 17.63 14.89 29.03
CA ASN A 344 18.17 14.10 30.15
C ASN A 344 17.89 12.58 30.05
N GLN A 345 17.25 12.10 28.97
CA GLN A 345 16.74 10.73 28.79
C GLN A 345 16.96 10.24 27.35
N MET A 346 18.17 10.42 26.83
CA MET A 346 18.61 9.83 25.55
C MET A 346 19.30 8.49 25.81
N TYR A 347 18.85 7.44 25.12
CA TYR A 347 19.43 6.10 25.17
C TYR A 347 19.98 5.75 23.79
N VAL A 348 21.25 5.33 23.72
CA VAL A 348 21.97 5.14 22.45
C VAL A 348 22.66 3.77 22.41
N GLY A 349 22.40 3.01 21.35
CA GLY A 349 22.96 1.70 21.12
C GLY A 349 24.28 1.73 20.36
N GLY A 350 24.48 2.72 19.49
CA GLY A 350 25.71 2.97 18.75
C GLY A 350 26.63 4.02 19.38
N ASN A 351 27.41 4.67 18.52
CA ASN A 351 28.36 5.73 18.87
C ASN A 351 27.77 7.12 18.64
N ILE A 352 28.45 8.15 19.17
CA ILE A 352 28.10 9.55 18.96
C ILE A 352 29.25 10.27 18.28
N TYR A 353 28.92 10.94 17.18
CA TYR A 353 29.82 11.66 16.31
C TYR A 353 29.54 13.15 16.39
N PHE A 354 30.51 13.91 16.87
CA PHE A 354 30.44 15.37 16.89
C PHE A 354 31.28 15.96 15.77
N SER A 355 30.77 17.02 15.13
CA SER A 355 31.59 17.83 14.22
C SER A 355 32.78 18.48 14.94
N PRO A 356 33.93 18.68 14.24
CA PRO A 356 35.09 19.33 14.81
C PRO A 356 34.77 20.72 15.36
N GLY A 357 35.24 20.98 16.60
CA GLY A 357 35.05 22.28 17.26
C GLY A 357 33.63 22.53 17.78
N PHE A 358 32.83 21.48 18.00
CA PHE A 358 31.59 21.57 18.77
C PHE A 358 31.89 21.91 20.23
N GLY A 359 31.55 23.12 20.67
CA GLY A 359 31.98 23.66 21.96
C GLY A 359 31.32 23.07 23.22
N ASN A 360 30.29 22.23 23.07
CA ASN A 360 29.43 21.78 24.17
C ASN A 360 29.37 20.25 24.37
N MET A 361 30.36 19.50 23.87
CA MET A 361 30.38 18.01 23.96
C MET A 361 30.23 17.51 25.39
N GLU A 362 30.89 18.15 26.35
CA GLU A 362 30.92 17.68 27.74
C GLU A 362 29.52 17.69 28.39
N ASN A 363 28.73 18.75 28.16
CA ASN A 363 27.36 18.78 28.67
C ASN A 363 26.47 17.79 27.93
N TYR A 364 26.70 17.55 26.64
CA TYR A 364 25.94 16.57 25.86
C TYR A 364 26.08 15.15 26.44
N VAL A 365 27.32 14.70 26.59
CA VAL A 365 27.64 13.33 27.03
C VAL A 365 27.07 13.00 28.42
N LYS A 366 26.98 13.98 29.32
CA LYS A 366 26.43 13.79 30.68
C LYS A 366 24.94 13.42 30.70
N HIS A 367 24.21 13.67 29.61
CA HIS A 367 22.76 13.43 29.52
C HIS A 367 22.41 12.17 28.72
N ILE A 368 23.42 11.39 28.33
CA ILE A 368 23.27 10.24 27.45
C ILE A 368 23.52 8.95 28.23
N THR A 369 22.61 8.00 28.04
CA THR A 369 22.76 6.64 28.52
C THR A 369 23.14 5.75 27.35
N PHE A 370 24.37 5.25 27.36
CA PHE A 370 24.83 4.25 26.41
C PHE A 370 24.33 2.89 26.85
N VAL A 371 23.83 2.11 25.89
CA VAL A 371 23.44 0.73 26.12
C VAL A 371 24.44 -0.16 25.39
N ASP A 372 25.01 -1.11 26.10
CA ASP A 372 25.94 -2.10 25.56
C ASP A 372 25.20 -3.36 25.12
N SER A 373 25.86 -4.19 24.30
CA SER A 373 25.28 -5.39 23.69
C SER A 373 24.69 -6.39 24.68
N ASP A 374 25.12 -6.36 25.94
CA ASP A 374 24.60 -7.19 27.03
C ASP A 374 23.38 -6.56 27.76
N GLY A 375 22.91 -5.40 27.31
CA GLY A 375 21.82 -4.63 27.90
C GLY A 375 22.24 -3.73 29.07
N SER A 376 23.53 -3.71 29.43
CA SER A 376 24.01 -2.83 30.50
C SER A 376 23.94 -1.36 30.08
N LYS A 377 23.58 -0.49 31.02
CA LYS A 377 23.37 0.94 30.81
C LYS A 377 24.48 1.73 31.50
N HIS A 378 25.16 2.60 30.75
CA HIS A 378 26.28 3.41 31.26
C HIS A 378 26.10 4.89 30.93
N THR A 379 26.43 5.75 31.89
CA THR A 379 26.46 7.21 31.71
C THR A 379 27.82 7.72 32.15
N TYR A 380 28.45 8.55 31.31
CA TYR A 380 29.76 9.12 31.63
C TYR A 380 29.61 10.44 32.38
N SER A 381 30.39 10.60 33.44
CA SER A 381 30.39 11.83 34.25
C SER A 381 31.22 12.95 33.62
N ASN A 382 32.09 12.65 32.67
CA ASN A 382 32.94 13.62 31.96
C ASN A 382 33.27 13.16 30.53
N LEU A 383 33.73 14.10 29.70
CA LEU A 383 34.03 13.86 28.28
C LEU A 383 35.27 12.97 28.08
N THR A 384 36.26 13.05 28.97
CA THR A 384 37.50 12.28 28.86
C THR A 384 37.23 10.78 28.92
N ASP A 385 36.45 10.35 29.90
CA ASP A 385 36.09 8.94 30.08
C ASP A 385 35.22 8.44 28.91
N ALA A 386 34.32 9.29 28.42
CA ALA A 386 33.47 8.96 27.29
C ALA A 386 34.23 8.86 25.96
N LYS A 387 35.27 9.69 25.76
CA LYS A 387 36.17 9.56 24.61
C LYS A 387 37.05 8.31 24.76
N ALA A 388 37.52 8.01 25.97
CA ALA A 388 38.34 6.83 26.25
C ALA A 388 37.58 5.51 26.04
N SER A 389 36.25 5.51 26.17
CA SER A 389 35.43 4.34 25.86
C SER A 389 35.28 4.04 24.37
N GLY A 390 35.66 4.98 23.50
CA GLY A 390 35.47 4.88 22.04
C GLY A 390 34.03 5.10 21.57
N ARG A 391 33.07 5.35 22.48
CA ARG A 391 31.66 5.60 22.14
C ARG A 391 31.40 7.06 21.72
N VAL A 392 32.30 7.98 22.07
CA VAL A 392 32.23 9.40 21.69
C VAL A 392 33.40 9.75 20.77
N VAL A 393 33.06 10.15 19.55
CA VAL A 393 34.00 10.44 18.47
C VAL A 393 33.86 11.90 18.05
N GLU A 394 34.99 12.59 17.98
CA GLU A 394 35.07 13.89 17.30
C GLU A 394 35.53 13.63 15.87
N CYS A 395 34.70 13.99 14.90
CA CYS A 395 34.94 13.68 13.50
C CYS A 395 36.15 14.45 12.96
N ALA A 396 36.82 13.88 11.96
CA ALA A 396 37.92 14.55 11.26
C ALA A 396 37.46 15.76 10.42
N SER A 397 36.21 15.75 9.93
CA SER A 397 35.61 16.79 9.10
C SER A 397 34.24 17.22 9.64
N ALA A 398 33.79 18.41 9.25
CA ALA A 398 32.45 18.89 9.59
C ALA A 398 31.37 17.96 9.01
N ILE A 399 30.34 17.69 9.79
CA ILE A 399 29.15 16.97 9.36
C ILE A 399 28.25 17.99 8.66
N THR A 400 28.28 18.05 7.35
CA THR A 400 27.49 19.01 6.57
C THR A 400 26.40 18.29 5.78
N LEU A 401 25.14 18.49 6.15
CA LEU A 401 23.98 18.11 5.32
C LEU A 401 23.21 19.36 4.88
N THR A 402 22.74 19.33 3.64
CA THR A 402 21.77 20.32 3.15
C THR A 402 20.39 19.73 3.32
N LEU A 403 19.64 20.23 4.31
CA LEU A 403 18.28 19.79 4.61
C LEU A 403 17.28 20.83 4.08
N ASP A 404 17.14 20.90 2.76
CA ASP A 404 16.17 21.77 2.08
C ASP A 404 15.10 20.96 1.33
N GLU A 405 14.14 21.63 0.68
CA GLU A 405 13.03 20.98 -0.04
C GLU A 405 13.44 20.05 -1.19
N LYS A 406 14.70 20.12 -1.64
CA LYS A 406 15.27 19.29 -2.71
C LYS A 406 16.07 18.11 -2.15
N ALA A 407 16.36 18.07 -0.85
CA ALA A 407 17.12 17.00 -0.25
C ALA A 407 16.36 15.67 -0.33
N THR A 408 17.05 14.62 -0.79
CA THR A 408 16.53 13.25 -0.74
C THR A 408 17.18 12.47 0.39
N ILE A 409 16.46 11.50 0.96
CA ILE A 409 17.01 10.60 1.98
C ILE A 409 18.21 9.82 1.46
N THR A 410 18.26 9.51 0.16
CA THR A 410 19.43 8.89 -0.47
C THR A 410 20.66 9.77 -0.34
N ASP A 411 20.57 11.05 -0.70
CA ASP A 411 21.70 11.99 -0.61
C ASP A 411 22.16 12.20 0.84
N LEU A 412 21.20 12.25 1.77
CA LEU A 412 21.48 12.39 3.20
C LEU A 412 22.20 11.15 3.74
N LYS A 413 21.78 9.96 3.32
CA LYS A 413 22.41 8.70 3.70
C LYS A 413 23.81 8.57 3.15
N GLU A 414 24.02 8.86 1.86
CA GLU A 414 25.36 8.84 1.24
C GLU A 414 26.34 9.74 2.00
N SER A 415 25.89 10.93 2.38
CA SER A 415 26.70 11.88 3.16
C SER A 415 27.06 11.35 4.56
N ILE A 416 26.18 10.57 5.21
CA ILE A 416 26.47 9.91 6.49
C ILE A 416 27.39 8.70 6.31
N ASP A 417 27.22 7.94 5.24
CA ASP A 417 28.06 6.78 4.94
C ASP A 417 29.51 7.22 4.63
N ASP A 418 29.71 8.38 4.00
CA ASP A 418 31.03 9.01 3.84
C ASP A 418 31.69 9.33 5.19
N ILE A 419 30.91 9.80 6.17
CA ILE A 419 31.41 10.07 7.53
C ILE A 419 31.78 8.76 8.24
N LYS A 420 30.96 7.71 8.09
CA LYS A 420 31.25 6.37 8.63
C LYS A 420 32.53 5.78 8.04
N ALA A 421 32.76 5.97 6.73
CA ALA A 421 33.95 5.46 6.07
C ALA A 421 35.25 6.05 6.64
N VAL A 422 35.21 7.30 7.12
CA VAL A 422 36.37 7.99 7.71
C VAL A 422 36.56 7.68 9.19
N ASN A 423 35.46 7.59 9.96
CA ASN A 423 35.52 7.53 11.42
C ASN A 423 35.21 6.14 12.01
N GLY A 424 34.86 5.17 11.15
CA GLY A 424 34.38 3.85 11.54
C GLY A 424 32.86 3.83 11.80
N ASN A 425 32.28 2.63 11.83
CA ASN A 425 30.90 2.41 12.23
C ASN A 425 30.86 1.74 13.61
N GLY A 426 30.09 2.32 14.55
CA GLY A 426 29.83 1.69 15.84
C GLY A 426 28.86 0.52 15.64
N GLY A 427 29.07 -0.60 16.34
CA GLY A 427 28.08 -1.68 16.34
C GLY A 427 26.76 -1.21 16.96
N TYR A 428 25.64 -1.77 16.49
CA TYR A 428 24.32 -1.44 17.01
C TYR A 428 23.98 -2.33 18.20
N THR A 429 23.36 -1.70 19.20
CA THR A 429 22.76 -2.40 20.34
C THR A 429 21.28 -2.06 20.37
N TYR A 430 20.45 -3.04 20.69
CA TYR A 430 19.02 -2.82 20.85
C TYR A 430 18.72 -2.01 22.12
N VAL A 431 18.16 -0.82 21.94
CA VAL A 431 17.89 0.18 22.99
C VAL A 431 16.39 0.48 23.13
N TRP A 432 15.60 0.06 22.15
CA TRP A 432 14.16 0.26 22.11
C TRP A 432 13.47 -0.27 23.39
N PRO A 433 12.61 0.52 24.05
CA PRO A 433 12.17 0.26 25.43
C PRO A 433 11.02 -0.76 25.53
N SER A 434 10.95 -1.72 24.61
CA SER A 434 9.89 -2.73 24.58
C SER A 434 9.84 -3.56 25.87
N GLN A 435 10.99 -3.83 26.47
CA GLN A 435 11.10 -4.57 27.73
C GLN A 435 10.55 -3.79 28.93
N GLU A 436 10.53 -2.47 28.86
CA GLU A 436 10.00 -1.60 29.92
C GLU A 436 8.48 -1.35 29.76
N LYS A 437 7.84 -1.92 28.72
CA LYS A 437 6.43 -1.72 28.34
C LYS A 437 6.04 -0.23 28.22
N LEU A 438 7.01 0.61 27.87
CA LEU A 438 6.81 2.05 27.67
C LEU A 438 6.30 2.38 26.27
N CYS A 439 6.48 1.47 25.32
CA CYS A 439 6.05 1.60 23.93
C CYS A 439 5.83 0.22 23.29
N ASP A 440 5.32 0.21 22.07
CA ASP A 440 5.18 -0.98 21.24
C ASP A 440 6.56 -1.57 20.93
N ASN A 441 6.65 -2.90 20.88
CA ASN A 441 7.90 -3.57 20.52
C ASN A 441 8.20 -3.38 19.01
N ILE A 442 9.47 -3.46 18.61
CA ILE A 442 9.85 -3.16 17.22
C ILE A 442 9.16 -4.11 16.22
N ASP A 443 9.04 -5.39 16.54
CA ASP A 443 8.41 -6.38 15.67
C ASP A 443 6.90 -6.16 15.56
N ASP A 444 6.24 -5.74 16.64
CA ASP A 444 4.83 -5.34 16.67
C ASP A 444 4.63 -4.08 15.82
N VAL A 445 5.54 -3.11 15.90
CA VAL A 445 5.51 -1.91 15.05
C VAL A 445 5.64 -2.29 13.57
N LYS A 446 6.63 -3.12 13.21
CA LYS A 446 6.79 -3.63 11.84
C LYS A 446 5.54 -4.39 11.39
N ALA A 447 5.04 -5.31 12.19
CA ALA A 447 3.83 -6.08 11.90
C ALA A 447 2.59 -5.19 11.76
N GLU A 448 2.50 -4.09 12.50
CA GLU A 448 1.41 -3.12 12.40
C GLU A 448 1.52 -2.25 11.15
N ILE A 449 2.72 -1.80 10.78
CA ILE A 449 2.99 -1.12 9.49
C ILE A 449 2.52 -2.02 8.34
N ASN A 450 2.98 -3.27 8.33
CA ASN A 450 2.61 -4.24 7.28
C ASN A 450 1.12 -4.58 7.29
N ARG A 451 0.47 -4.55 8.45
CA ARG A 451 -0.99 -4.72 8.55
C ARG A 451 -1.74 -3.62 7.85
N LYS A 452 -1.38 -2.39 8.17
CA LYS A 452 -2.11 -1.21 7.74
C LYS A 452 -1.93 -0.99 6.24
N ILE A 453 -0.72 -1.20 5.74
CA ILE A 453 -0.39 -1.02 4.32
C ILE A 453 -0.96 -2.15 3.46
N GLY A 454 -0.71 -3.42 3.80
CA GLY A 454 -1.18 -4.57 3.02
C GLY A 454 -0.67 -4.62 1.56
N ASP A 455 -1.32 -5.44 0.73
CA ASP A 455 -1.16 -5.48 -0.74
C ASP A 455 -2.55 -5.58 -1.41
N PRO A 456 -3.33 -4.49 -1.40
CA PRO A 456 -4.62 -4.52 -2.06
C PRO A 456 -4.44 -4.62 -3.59
N LYS A 457 -5.12 -5.57 -4.21
CA LYS A 457 -5.26 -5.64 -5.67
C LYS A 457 -6.56 -4.97 -6.04
N TYR A 458 -6.52 -4.03 -7.00
CA TYR A 458 -7.70 -3.37 -7.52
C TYR A 458 -7.97 -3.87 -8.94
N ILE A 459 -9.13 -4.45 -9.18
CA ILE A 459 -9.49 -5.06 -10.47
C ILE A 459 -10.50 -4.20 -11.20
N ASN A 460 -10.37 -4.02 -12.52
CA ASN A 460 -11.39 -3.25 -13.26
C ASN A 460 -12.75 -3.93 -13.22
N TRP A 461 -13.78 -3.14 -12.97
CA TRP A 461 -15.17 -3.57 -13.12
C TRP A 461 -15.59 -3.36 -14.57
N ASN A 462 -15.28 -4.32 -15.44
CA ASN A 462 -15.67 -4.30 -16.84
C ASN A 462 -17.17 -4.59 -17.06
N ILE A 463 -18.06 -3.74 -16.55
CA ILE A 463 -19.53 -3.92 -16.59
C ILE A 463 -20.10 -3.71 -18.01
N GLU A 464 -19.28 -3.31 -18.97
CA GLU A 464 -19.65 -3.17 -20.39
C GLU A 464 -20.27 -4.44 -21.00
N SER A 465 -19.90 -5.62 -20.51
CA SER A 465 -20.47 -6.91 -20.93
C SER A 465 -22.00 -6.95 -20.79
N ARG A 466 -22.58 -6.28 -19.79
CA ARG A 466 -24.03 -6.18 -19.60
C ARG A 466 -24.73 -5.47 -20.76
N PHE A 467 -24.03 -4.57 -21.44
CA PHE A 467 -24.54 -3.86 -22.62
C PHE A 467 -24.16 -4.55 -23.94
N LYS A 468 -23.41 -5.67 -23.90
CA LYS A 468 -22.93 -6.42 -25.08
C LYS A 468 -23.74 -7.70 -25.39
N ASN A 469 -24.48 -8.27 -24.43
CA ASN A 469 -25.18 -9.57 -24.56
C ASN A 469 -26.66 -9.46 -24.97
N GLY A 470 -26.95 -8.67 -25.99
CA GLY A 470 -28.31 -8.52 -26.53
C GLY A 470 -28.28 -7.59 -27.73
N GLU A 471 -27.91 -8.15 -28.88
CA GLU A 471 -27.48 -7.44 -30.09
C GLU A 471 -26.12 -6.78 -29.89
N THR A 472 -25.21 -7.07 -30.82
CA THR A 472 -24.01 -6.25 -31.07
C THR A 472 -24.27 -4.78 -30.73
N LEU A 473 -23.34 -4.12 -30.02
CA LEU A 473 -23.05 -2.69 -30.24
C LEU A 473 -22.55 -2.52 -31.69
N LYS A 474 -23.37 -2.93 -32.65
CA LYS A 474 -23.24 -2.57 -34.05
C LYS A 474 -23.48 -1.08 -34.03
N GLU A 475 -22.56 -0.33 -34.62
CA GLU A 475 -22.85 1.04 -35.01
C GLU A 475 -24.29 1.11 -35.55
N ALA A 476 -25.12 1.98 -34.95
CA ALA A 476 -26.58 2.05 -35.05
C ALA A 476 -27.32 1.12 -34.04
N THR A 477 -27.75 1.61 -32.88
CA THR A 477 -28.63 2.78 -32.72
C THR A 477 -28.16 3.68 -31.58
N ASN A 478 -27.71 4.88 -31.94
CA ASN A 478 -27.70 6.01 -31.03
C ASN A 478 -29.11 6.15 -30.44
N ILE A 479 -29.33 5.73 -29.19
CA ILE A 479 -30.36 6.38 -28.37
C ILE A 479 -29.77 7.74 -27.99
N GLU A 480 -29.59 8.62 -29.00
CA GLU A 480 -29.51 10.05 -28.76
C GLU A 480 -30.90 10.45 -28.26
N TYR A 481 -31.09 10.50 -26.95
CA TYR A 481 -32.27 11.15 -26.38
C TYR A 481 -32.15 12.64 -26.66
N LYS A 482 -32.61 13.05 -27.85
CA LYS A 482 -32.83 14.47 -28.15
C LYS A 482 -34.04 14.90 -27.33
N PHE A 483 -33.79 15.58 -26.22
CA PHE A 483 -34.80 16.35 -25.49
C PHE A 483 -35.28 17.50 -26.41
N VAL A 484 -36.20 17.20 -27.33
CA VAL A 484 -36.84 18.21 -28.19
C VAL A 484 -38.22 18.45 -27.59
N ASP A 485 -38.41 19.63 -26.98
CA ASP A 485 -39.62 20.13 -26.31
C ASP A 485 -39.93 19.61 -24.89
N TYR A 486 -39.31 20.23 -23.88
CA TYR A 486 -39.87 20.34 -22.53
C TYR A 486 -39.92 21.81 -22.14
N LYS A 487 -41.12 22.41 -22.09
CA LYS A 487 -41.32 23.85 -21.80
C LYS A 487 -41.78 24.15 -20.36
N ALA A 488 -41.66 23.23 -19.40
CA ALA A 488 -42.13 23.48 -18.04
C ALA A 488 -41.45 22.67 -16.90
N GLU A 489 -40.66 21.64 -17.19
CA GLU A 489 -40.14 20.72 -16.18
C GLU A 489 -38.64 20.91 -15.95
N HIS A 490 -38.24 21.08 -14.69
CA HIS A 490 -36.83 21.21 -14.30
C HIS A 490 -36.15 19.86 -14.11
N VAL A 491 -36.92 18.77 -14.00
CA VAL A 491 -36.40 17.43 -13.74
C VAL A 491 -37.15 16.39 -14.58
N VAL A 492 -36.40 15.45 -15.16
CA VAL A 492 -36.96 14.30 -15.90
C VAL A 492 -36.73 13.02 -15.11
N THR A 493 -37.75 12.17 -15.00
CA THR A 493 -37.69 10.90 -14.26
C THR A 493 -37.60 9.70 -15.19
N PHE A 494 -36.63 8.81 -14.96
CA PHE A 494 -36.53 7.48 -15.56
C PHE A 494 -36.79 6.43 -14.48
N SER A 495 -37.77 5.54 -14.70
CA SER A 495 -38.19 4.56 -13.70
C SER A 495 -37.73 3.14 -14.04
N ALA A 496 -37.32 2.40 -13.02
CA ALA A 496 -37.06 0.95 -13.06
C ALA A 496 -38.31 0.13 -13.39
N LYS A 497 -39.51 0.70 -13.22
CA LYS A 497 -40.77 0.09 -13.67
C LYS A 497 -40.80 -0.05 -15.19
N ASP A 498 -40.20 0.92 -15.89
CA ASP A 498 -40.19 0.96 -17.35
C ASP A 498 -38.96 0.23 -17.90
N LYS A 499 -37.77 0.58 -17.40
CA LYS A 499 -36.50 -0.02 -17.85
C LYS A 499 -35.41 0.13 -16.79
N THR A 500 -34.49 -0.83 -16.74
CA THR A 500 -33.35 -0.85 -15.80
C THR A 500 -32.00 -0.55 -16.47
N GLU A 501 -31.98 -0.34 -17.78
CA GLU A 501 -30.75 -0.20 -18.57
C GLU A 501 -30.88 0.96 -19.56
N TYR A 502 -30.00 1.95 -19.45
CA TYR A 502 -30.03 3.17 -20.25
C TYR A 502 -28.67 3.45 -20.90
N VAL A 503 -28.71 4.09 -22.07
CA VAL A 503 -27.53 4.65 -22.75
C VAL A 503 -27.75 6.15 -22.85
N MET A 504 -26.88 6.94 -22.25
CA MET A 504 -26.98 8.40 -22.19
C MET A 504 -25.83 9.03 -22.95
N GLY A 505 -26.12 10.00 -23.82
CA GLY A 505 -25.13 10.70 -24.65
C GLY A 505 -25.46 12.18 -24.77
N ASN A 506 -25.79 12.66 -25.96
CA ASN A 506 -26.15 14.06 -26.20
C ASN A 506 -27.43 14.45 -25.44
N ILE A 507 -27.28 15.23 -24.37
CA ILE A 507 -28.37 15.81 -23.58
C ILE A 507 -28.53 17.28 -23.99
N LYS A 508 -29.75 17.72 -24.29
CA LYS A 508 -30.04 19.09 -24.75
C LYS A 508 -31.19 19.71 -23.98
N PHE A 509 -30.90 20.53 -22.96
CA PHE A 509 -31.95 21.29 -22.28
C PHE A 509 -32.22 22.63 -22.97
N PRO A 510 -33.50 23.05 -23.09
CA PRO A 510 -33.86 24.29 -23.76
C PRO A 510 -33.54 25.50 -22.87
N ILE A 511 -32.47 26.22 -23.24
CA ILE A 511 -32.21 27.64 -22.96
C ILE A 511 -31.61 27.95 -21.55
N ASN A 512 -30.95 29.11 -21.50
CA ASN A 512 -30.08 29.64 -20.45
C ASN A 512 -30.80 29.90 -19.11
N TYR A 513 -30.09 29.59 -18.01
CA TYR A 513 -30.27 30.07 -16.62
C TYR A 513 -31.07 29.23 -15.63
N ASP A 514 -31.67 28.10 -16.01
CA ASP A 514 -32.37 27.24 -15.05
C ASP A 514 -31.53 25.99 -14.67
N ASN A 515 -31.59 25.61 -13.39
CA ASN A 515 -30.92 24.42 -12.87
C ASN A 515 -31.78 23.19 -13.16
N PHE A 516 -31.24 22.25 -13.95
CA PHE A 516 -31.95 21.05 -14.40
C PHE A 516 -31.41 19.78 -13.75
N GLY A 517 -32.18 18.69 -13.83
CA GLY A 517 -31.66 17.40 -13.45
C GLY A 517 -32.43 16.19 -13.98
N ILE A 518 -31.94 15.01 -13.64
CA ILE A 518 -32.56 13.72 -13.93
C ILE A 518 -32.77 12.96 -12.61
N ILE A 519 -33.92 12.31 -12.44
CA ILE A 519 -34.18 11.33 -11.39
C ILE A 519 -34.16 9.93 -12.01
N PHE A 520 -33.34 9.05 -11.45
CA PHE A 520 -33.44 7.61 -11.65
C PHE A 520 -34.24 7.01 -10.48
N ASP A 521 -35.51 6.71 -10.72
CA ASP A 521 -36.41 6.11 -9.75
C ASP A 521 -36.33 4.59 -9.82
N THR A 522 -35.75 4.00 -8.78
CA THR A 522 -35.47 2.56 -8.71
C THR A 522 -36.68 1.73 -8.29
N ASP A 523 -37.82 2.35 -7.96
CA ASP A 523 -39.07 1.65 -7.72
C ASP A 523 -39.60 1.02 -9.02
N ALA A 524 -39.70 -0.30 -9.02
CA ALA A 524 -40.26 -1.09 -10.12
C ALA A 524 -41.78 -1.35 -9.96
N GLY A 525 -42.39 -0.81 -8.91
CA GLY A 525 -43.77 -0.98 -8.53
C GLY A 525 -44.00 -2.12 -7.54
N GLY A 526 -45.13 -2.07 -6.81
CA GLY A 526 -45.52 -3.13 -5.88
C GLY A 526 -44.58 -3.31 -4.68
N GLY A 527 -43.78 -2.29 -4.34
CA GLY A 527 -42.77 -2.36 -3.28
C GLY A 527 -41.48 -3.09 -3.68
N THR A 528 -41.25 -3.30 -4.98
CA THR A 528 -40.03 -3.91 -5.52
C THR A 528 -39.08 -2.85 -6.06
N TYR A 529 -37.78 -2.99 -5.79
CA TYR A 529 -36.75 -2.06 -6.26
C TYR A 529 -35.73 -2.79 -7.11
N LYS A 530 -35.25 -2.14 -8.18
CA LYS A 530 -34.23 -2.68 -9.07
C LYS A 530 -33.11 -1.69 -9.30
N ASP A 531 -31.91 -2.23 -9.43
CA ASP A 531 -30.73 -1.46 -9.82
C ASP A 531 -30.90 -0.93 -11.26
N ILE A 532 -30.47 0.31 -11.49
CA ILE A 532 -30.48 0.97 -12.80
C ILE A 532 -29.04 1.11 -13.28
N TYR A 533 -28.77 0.64 -14.49
CA TYR A 533 -27.48 0.73 -15.17
C TYR A 533 -27.53 1.77 -16.29
N VAL A 534 -26.55 2.67 -16.32
CA VAL A 534 -26.49 3.77 -17.29
C VAL A 534 -25.12 3.80 -17.94
N TYR A 535 -25.05 3.53 -19.23
CA TYR A 535 -23.84 3.67 -20.03
C TYR A 535 -23.68 5.11 -20.52
N LEU A 536 -22.56 5.76 -20.19
CA LEU A 536 -22.27 7.17 -20.48
C LEU A 536 -21.50 7.30 -21.79
N LYS A 537 -22.20 7.49 -22.91
CA LYS A 537 -21.58 7.64 -24.23
C LYS A 537 -20.94 9.03 -24.36
N PRO A 538 -19.66 9.13 -24.81
CA PRO A 538 -19.00 10.42 -24.98
C PRO A 538 -19.84 11.39 -25.82
N ASN A 539 -19.94 12.63 -25.34
CA ASN A 539 -20.84 13.66 -25.86
C ASN A 539 -20.20 15.06 -25.92
N CYS A 540 -18.93 15.18 -25.56
CA CYS A 540 -18.15 16.39 -25.66
C CYS A 540 -16.72 16.11 -26.13
N GLU A 541 -16.10 17.12 -26.74
CA GLU A 541 -14.67 17.16 -27.02
C GLU A 541 -13.99 17.94 -25.89
N TYR A 542 -13.01 17.33 -25.23
CA TYR A 542 -12.07 17.91 -24.29
C TYR A 542 -10.71 18.11 -24.98
N TYR A 543 -10.12 19.28 -24.82
CA TYR A 543 -8.82 19.64 -25.39
C TYR A 543 -8.16 20.77 -24.59
N GLU A 544 -6.85 20.92 -24.76
CA GLU A 544 -6.09 22.02 -24.17
C GLU A 544 -5.79 23.09 -25.25
N GLU A 545 -6.00 24.36 -24.91
CA GLU A 545 -5.66 25.49 -25.77
C GLU A 545 -4.97 26.58 -24.94
N ASN A 546 -3.74 26.94 -25.31
CA ASN A 546 -2.90 27.93 -24.61
C ASN A 546 -2.69 27.64 -23.11
N GLY A 547 -2.52 26.37 -22.74
CA GLY A 547 -2.35 25.98 -21.33
C GLY A 547 -3.65 25.95 -20.53
N GLN A 548 -4.80 26.12 -21.18
CA GLN A 548 -6.11 26.09 -20.53
C GLN A 548 -6.96 24.94 -21.05
N GLU A 549 -7.51 24.16 -20.12
CA GLU A 549 -8.42 23.06 -20.43
C GLU A 549 -9.78 23.60 -20.91
N LYS A 550 -10.28 23.03 -22.01
CA LYS A 550 -11.53 23.43 -22.67
C LYS A 550 -12.39 22.24 -23.04
N TYR A 551 -13.69 22.50 -23.20
CA TYR A 551 -14.65 21.51 -23.69
C TYR A 551 -15.77 22.14 -24.54
N ARG A 552 -16.36 21.36 -25.45
CA ARG A 552 -17.50 21.76 -26.32
C ARG A 552 -18.33 20.57 -26.83
N ALA A 553 -19.58 20.82 -27.20
CA ALA A 553 -20.51 19.83 -27.78
C ALA A 553 -20.69 19.92 -29.31
N GLU A 554 -19.78 20.58 -30.03
CA GLU A 554 -20.03 20.98 -31.43
C GLU A 554 -19.64 19.92 -32.47
N ASP A 555 -18.62 19.09 -32.19
CA ASP A 555 -18.06 18.13 -33.15
C ASP A 555 -18.11 16.68 -32.62
N PRO A 556 -19.17 15.93 -32.94
CA PRO A 556 -19.32 14.54 -32.52
C PRO A 556 -18.21 13.58 -32.97
N THR A 557 -17.39 13.97 -33.95
CA THR A 557 -16.28 13.13 -34.44
C THR A 557 -15.06 13.20 -33.53
N LYS A 558 -15.02 14.16 -32.61
CA LYS A 558 -13.90 14.41 -31.68
C LYS A 558 -14.25 14.13 -30.23
N TYR A 559 -15.42 13.53 -29.97
CA TYR A 559 -15.86 13.30 -28.61
C TYR A 559 -14.95 12.31 -27.88
N ASN A 560 -14.31 12.79 -26.82
CA ASN A 560 -13.43 12.05 -25.94
C ASN A 560 -13.77 12.30 -24.45
N CYS A 561 -14.84 13.06 -24.18
CA CYS A 561 -15.36 13.27 -22.83
C CYS A 561 -16.86 13.04 -22.74
N PHE A 562 -17.33 12.81 -21.52
CA PHE A 562 -18.74 12.85 -21.15
C PHE A 562 -18.99 13.96 -20.13
N MET A 563 -20.05 14.72 -20.38
CA MET A 563 -20.57 15.75 -19.48
C MET A 563 -22.10 15.75 -19.53
N TRP A 564 -22.80 15.87 -18.40
CA TRP A 564 -24.26 15.76 -18.41
C TRP A 564 -24.96 16.91 -19.16
N ASN A 565 -24.38 18.11 -19.14
CA ASN A 565 -24.90 19.25 -19.90
C ASN A 565 -23.74 20.04 -20.53
N PRO A 566 -23.19 19.59 -21.67
CA PRO A 566 -22.05 20.24 -22.28
C PRO A 566 -22.46 21.56 -22.95
N PRO A 567 -21.59 22.57 -22.97
CA PRO A 567 -21.87 23.87 -23.53
C PRO A 567 -22.00 23.80 -25.05
N LYS A 568 -22.84 24.68 -25.59
CA LYS A 568 -23.09 24.80 -27.03
C LYS A 568 -21.88 25.34 -27.82
N GLY A 569 -20.85 25.85 -27.14
CA GLY A 569 -19.58 26.31 -27.72
C GLY A 569 -18.39 25.95 -26.82
N SER A 570 -17.21 26.50 -27.11
CA SER A 570 -16.03 26.29 -26.25
C SER A 570 -16.18 27.03 -24.92
N SER A 571 -16.05 26.31 -23.81
CA SER A 571 -15.93 26.88 -22.47
C SER A 571 -14.65 26.38 -21.80
N TYR A 572 -14.08 27.20 -20.93
CA TYR A 572 -12.94 26.81 -20.10
C TYR A 572 -13.39 26.02 -18.87
N VAL A 573 -12.53 25.14 -18.36
CA VAL A 573 -12.77 24.44 -17.09
C VAL A 573 -13.00 25.45 -15.96
N GLY A 574 -14.13 25.31 -15.25
CA GLY A 574 -14.53 26.21 -14.16
C GLY A 574 -15.40 27.41 -14.55
N GLU A 575 -15.74 27.60 -15.83
CA GLU A 575 -16.61 28.72 -16.24
C GLU A 575 -18.08 28.54 -15.83
N LYS A 576 -18.72 29.65 -15.43
CA LYS A 576 -20.15 29.72 -15.09
C LYS A 576 -21.09 29.34 -16.25
N ASN A 577 -20.61 29.41 -17.50
CA ASN A 577 -21.38 29.01 -18.69
C ASN A 577 -21.61 27.49 -18.76
N ASN A 578 -21.09 26.74 -17.78
CA ASN A 578 -21.15 25.31 -17.65
C ASN A 578 -22.35 24.83 -16.80
N ASN A 579 -23.54 25.34 -17.14
CA ASN A 579 -24.80 25.28 -16.39
C ASN A 579 -24.96 24.09 -15.42
N PRO A 580 -25.46 24.31 -14.19
CA PRO A 580 -25.68 23.23 -13.23
C PRO A 580 -26.60 22.15 -13.77
N PHE A 581 -26.16 20.91 -13.56
CA PHE A 581 -26.93 19.72 -13.91
C PHE A 581 -26.86 18.71 -12.78
N HIS A 582 -28.00 18.32 -12.26
CA HIS A 582 -28.10 17.41 -11.12
C HIS A 582 -28.56 16.02 -11.55
N VAL A 583 -28.00 14.99 -10.91
CA VAL A 583 -28.37 13.60 -11.13
C VAL A 583 -28.78 13.00 -9.81
N PHE A 584 -30.02 12.56 -9.74
CA PHE A 584 -30.62 12.03 -8.53
C PHE A 584 -30.91 10.54 -8.67
N VAL A 585 -30.69 9.79 -7.60
CA VAL A 585 -31.32 8.48 -7.41
C VAL A 585 -32.43 8.60 -6.37
N LYS A 586 -33.52 7.86 -6.61
CA LYS A 586 -34.67 7.74 -5.71
C LYS A 586 -35.03 6.27 -5.54
N GLY A 587 -35.44 5.88 -4.35
CA GLY A 587 -35.86 4.52 -4.02
C GLY A 587 -34.74 3.76 -3.30
N LYS A 588 -34.78 2.43 -3.34
CA LYS A 588 -33.79 1.57 -2.68
C LYS A 588 -32.69 1.08 -3.64
N GLY A 589 -32.98 0.91 -4.93
CA GLY A 589 -31.99 0.33 -5.86
C GLY A 589 -30.73 1.18 -6.05
N SER A 590 -29.67 0.55 -6.54
CA SER A 590 -28.44 1.25 -6.90
C SER A 590 -28.56 1.94 -8.26
N LEU A 591 -27.85 3.05 -8.43
CA LEU A 591 -27.59 3.66 -9.73
C LEU A 591 -26.14 3.38 -10.13
N ILE A 592 -25.92 2.69 -11.24
CA ILE A 592 -24.59 2.33 -11.74
C ILE A 592 -24.33 3.10 -13.04
N LEU A 593 -23.47 4.11 -12.96
CA LEU A 593 -22.99 4.92 -14.08
C LEU A 593 -21.70 4.31 -14.62
N VAL A 594 -21.73 3.84 -15.85
CA VAL A 594 -20.61 3.17 -16.52
C VAL A 594 -19.98 4.12 -17.52
N LEU A 595 -18.75 4.53 -17.24
CA LEU A 595 -17.93 5.33 -18.15
C LEU A 595 -17.11 4.39 -19.06
N PRO A 596 -17.20 4.54 -20.38
CA PRO A 596 -16.51 3.68 -21.31
C PRO A 596 -15.01 3.96 -21.39
N ASP A 597 -14.31 3.02 -22.02
CA ASP A 597 -12.89 3.10 -22.32
C ASP A 597 -12.50 4.41 -23.04
N GLY A 598 -11.41 5.04 -22.60
CA GLY A 598 -10.83 6.24 -23.21
C GLY A 598 -11.62 7.54 -23.04
N VAL A 599 -12.69 7.56 -22.22
CA VAL A 599 -13.55 8.75 -22.06
C VAL A 599 -13.29 9.46 -20.74
N LYS A 600 -12.98 10.76 -20.82
CA LYS A 600 -12.83 11.64 -19.64
C LYS A 600 -14.21 12.03 -19.08
N TYR A 601 -14.47 11.80 -17.80
CA TYR A 601 -15.68 12.32 -17.14
C TYR A 601 -15.42 13.77 -16.72
N VAL A 602 -16.36 14.68 -17.02
CA VAL A 602 -16.26 16.09 -16.64
C VAL A 602 -17.52 16.49 -15.89
N ALA A 603 -17.37 16.86 -14.61
CA ALA A 603 -18.48 17.34 -13.78
C ALA A 603 -19.01 18.69 -14.27
N ASN A 604 -20.32 18.92 -14.16
CA ASN A 604 -20.90 20.24 -14.42
C ASN A 604 -20.62 21.21 -13.24
N TRP A 605 -20.60 22.52 -13.52
CA TRP A 605 -20.44 23.56 -12.51
C TRP A 605 -21.62 23.55 -11.53
N GLN A 606 -21.36 23.64 -10.23
CA GLN A 606 -22.36 23.61 -9.15
C GLN A 606 -23.32 22.40 -9.17
N SER A 607 -22.84 21.25 -9.69
CA SER A 607 -23.63 20.03 -9.87
C SER A 607 -23.74 19.18 -8.61
N TYR A 608 -24.78 18.36 -8.55
CA TYR A 608 -24.97 17.31 -7.53
C TYR A 608 -25.23 15.98 -8.21
N VAL A 609 -24.54 14.93 -7.78
CA VAL A 609 -24.84 13.55 -8.16
C VAL A 609 -25.01 12.74 -6.89
N GLY A 610 -26.19 12.14 -6.65
CA GLY A 610 -26.42 11.37 -5.42
C GLY A 610 -27.89 11.10 -5.09
N HIS A 611 -28.16 10.61 -3.88
CA HIS A 611 -29.55 10.37 -3.46
C HIS A 611 -30.31 11.68 -3.20
N ILE A 612 -31.56 11.73 -3.63
CA ILE A 612 -32.41 12.94 -3.58
C ILE A 612 -32.54 13.51 -2.16
N ALA A 613 -32.73 12.67 -1.15
CA ALA A 613 -32.92 13.10 0.24
C ALA A 613 -31.72 13.86 0.82
N ILE A 614 -30.48 13.50 0.42
CA ILE A 614 -29.27 14.20 0.87
C ILE A 614 -29.26 15.62 0.31
N TYR A 615 -29.54 15.76 -1.00
CA TYR A 615 -29.65 17.06 -1.65
C TYR A 615 -30.74 17.93 -1.00
N GLU A 616 -31.93 17.38 -0.76
CA GLU A 616 -33.04 18.13 -0.14
C GLU A 616 -32.68 18.62 1.26
N LYS A 617 -31.92 17.83 2.04
CA LYS A 617 -31.50 18.20 3.38
C LYS A 617 -30.40 19.28 3.39
N ILE A 618 -29.40 19.17 2.52
CA ILE A 618 -28.29 20.15 2.48
C ILE A 618 -28.71 21.47 1.82
N THR A 619 -29.60 21.44 0.83
CA THR A 619 -30.09 22.65 0.16
C THR A 619 -31.31 23.24 0.88
N GLY A 620 -32.17 22.40 1.46
CA GLY A 620 -33.49 22.80 1.95
C GLY A 620 -34.56 22.88 0.85
N LYS A 621 -34.27 22.39 -0.36
CA LYS A 621 -35.20 22.42 -1.51
C LYS A 621 -35.72 21.04 -1.84
N THR A 622 -37.04 20.89 -1.91
CA THR A 622 -37.70 19.68 -2.41
C THR A 622 -37.56 19.55 -3.92
N VAL A 623 -37.14 18.38 -4.38
CA VAL A 623 -36.94 18.10 -5.81
C VAL A 623 -38.25 17.60 -6.42
N THR A 624 -38.85 18.41 -7.30
CA THR A 624 -40.04 18.05 -8.08
C THR A 624 -39.92 18.61 -9.49
N ALA A 625 -40.70 18.07 -10.44
CA ALA A 625 -40.68 18.56 -11.83
C ALA A 625 -41.00 20.06 -11.96
N ALA A 626 -41.80 20.60 -11.04
CA ALA A 626 -42.26 21.99 -11.07
C ALA A 626 -41.33 22.97 -10.33
N ASN A 627 -40.44 22.48 -9.45
CA ASN A 627 -39.58 23.35 -8.64
C ASN A 627 -38.26 23.64 -9.37
N SER A 628 -37.81 24.89 -9.30
CA SER A 628 -36.43 25.22 -9.63
C SER A 628 -35.47 24.52 -8.67
N LEU A 629 -34.40 23.94 -9.20
CA LEU A 629 -33.33 23.39 -8.37
C LEU A 629 -32.38 24.50 -7.91
N ASP A 630 -31.69 24.26 -6.79
CA ASP A 630 -30.64 25.12 -6.28
C ASP A 630 -29.29 24.51 -6.67
N ALA A 631 -28.41 25.36 -7.17
CA ALA A 631 -27.04 24.97 -7.45
C ALA A 631 -26.32 24.58 -6.14
N ILE A 632 -25.35 23.66 -6.19
CA ILE A 632 -24.53 23.37 -5.02
C ILE A 632 -23.71 24.62 -4.70
N GLY A 633 -24.04 25.22 -3.56
CA GLY A 633 -23.41 26.43 -3.09
C GLY A 633 -22.03 26.17 -2.49
N ALA A 634 -21.43 27.23 -1.93
CA ALA A 634 -20.10 27.11 -1.38
C ALA A 634 -20.05 26.16 -0.17
N PHE A 635 -19.05 25.26 -0.09
CA PHE A 635 -18.93 24.29 1.01
C PHE A 635 -18.84 24.94 2.39
N GLY A 636 -18.30 26.16 2.49
CA GLY A 636 -18.35 26.95 3.73
C GLY A 636 -19.78 27.20 4.26
N GLY A 637 -20.81 27.19 3.40
CA GLY A 637 -22.22 27.37 3.77
C GLY A 637 -23.03 26.08 3.94
N ILE A 638 -22.57 24.95 3.37
CA ILE A 638 -23.27 23.65 3.47
C ILE A 638 -22.57 22.64 4.41
N LYS A 639 -21.29 22.85 4.78
CA LYS A 639 -20.52 21.96 5.66
C LYS A 639 -21.22 21.68 7.00
N GLY A 640 -21.84 22.70 7.62
CA GLY A 640 -22.63 22.51 8.84
C GLY A 640 -23.76 21.51 8.65
N LYS A 641 -24.55 21.66 7.58
CA LYS A 641 -25.66 20.77 7.24
C LYS A 641 -25.21 19.35 6.85
N ILE A 642 -24.05 19.23 6.21
CA ILE A 642 -23.42 17.93 5.93
C ILE A 642 -23.03 17.24 7.25
N ASN A 643 -22.43 17.98 8.20
CA ASN A 643 -22.10 17.45 9.51
C ASN A 643 -23.34 17.08 10.33
N ASP A 644 -24.47 17.81 10.17
CA ASP A 644 -25.72 17.50 10.88
C ASP A 644 -26.33 16.15 10.46
N ILE A 645 -26.06 15.70 9.22
CA ILE A 645 -26.55 14.40 8.72
C ILE A 645 -25.56 13.27 8.92
N LEU A 646 -24.35 13.54 9.44
CA LEU A 646 -23.28 12.56 9.62
C LEU A 646 -22.92 12.38 11.10
N ILE A 647 -22.77 11.13 11.52
CA ILE A 647 -22.07 10.77 12.75
C ILE A 647 -20.63 10.49 12.37
N ASN A 648 -19.73 11.32 12.91
CA ASN A 648 -18.31 10.95 13.02
C ASN A 648 -18.17 10.12 14.29
N ASP A 649 -18.20 8.79 14.15
CA ASP A 649 -18.02 7.88 15.28
C ASP A 649 -16.59 8.04 15.82
N LYS A 650 -16.45 8.73 16.95
CA LYS A 650 -15.16 8.96 17.61
C LYS A 650 -14.69 7.72 18.38
N THR A 651 -15.43 6.63 18.33
CA THR A 651 -15.17 5.38 19.05
C THR A 651 -14.99 4.24 18.06
N SER A 652 -13.72 3.88 17.81
CA SER A 652 -13.22 2.71 17.05
C SER A 652 -13.64 2.50 15.58
N LYS A 653 -14.76 3.05 15.09
CA LYS A 653 -15.14 3.03 13.67
C LYS A 653 -14.56 4.27 12.96
N LYS A 654 -13.49 4.10 12.21
CA LYS A 654 -12.74 5.17 11.51
C LYS A 654 -13.46 5.80 10.30
N ASN A 655 -14.77 5.58 10.16
CA ASN A 655 -15.60 5.98 9.02
C ASN A 655 -16.82 6.76 9.48
N ALA A 656 -17.30 7.69 8.65
CA ALA A 656 -18.53 8.43 8.92
C ALA A 656 -19.76 7.63 8.48
N CYS A 657 -20.89 7.82 9.15
CA CYS A 657 -22.18 7.21 8.78
C CYS A 657 -23.29 8.26 8.82
N PHE A 658 -24.43 8.02 8.16
CA PHE A 658 -25.61 8.88 8.34
C PHE A 658 -26.15 8.80 9.77
N THR A 659 -26.67 9.91 10.31
CA THR A 659 -27.32 9.93 11.63
C THR A 659 -28.62 9.13 11.63
N ASP A 660 -28.91 8.45 12.74
CA ASP A 660 -30.20 7.76 12.93
C ASP A 660 -31.38 8.72 12.76
N GLU A 661 -31.23 9.98 13.18
CA GLU A 661 -32.24 11.03 12.98
C GLU A 661 -32.51 11.25 11.48
N PHE A 662 -31.47 11.46 10.67
CA PHE A 662 -31.63 11.67 9.24
C PHE A 662 -32.22 10.43 8.54
N ILE A 663 -31.77 9.23 8.93
CA ILE A 663 -32.31 7.97 8.40
C ILE A 663 -33.81 7.85 8.72
N ASN A 664 -34.20 8.08 9.98
CA ASN A 664 -35.59 7.98 10.43
C ASN A 664 -36.49 9.07 9.83
N GLU A 665 -35.97 10.28 9.62
CA GLU A 665 -36.67 11.34 8.90
C GLU A 665 -37.10 10.90 7.50
N THR A 666 -36.26 10.10 6.83
CA THR A 666 -36.46 9.59 5.47
C THR A 666 -37.17 8.22 5.37
N GLY A 667 -37.66 7.69 6.50
CA GLY A 667 -37.92 6.25 6.77
C GLY A 667 -38.94 5.42 5.96
N ASP A 668 -39.28 4.22 6.48
CA ASP A 668 -40.02 3.11 5.82
C ASP A 668 -41.53 3.30 5.56
N SER A 669 -42.12 4.45 5.90
CA SER A 669 -43.58 4.67 5.86
C SER A 669 -44.08 5.29 4.55
N GLY A 670 -44.00 4.54 3.45
CA GLY A 670 -44.86 4.65 2.25
C GLY A 670 -44.88 5.95 1.44
N THR A 671 -44.21 7.02 1.89
CA THR A 671 -44.19 8.35 1.23
C THR A 671 -42.83 9.04 1.33
N LYS A 672 -41.80 8.37 1.87
CA LYS A 672 -40.48 8.94 2.17
C LYS A 672 -39.36 8.21 1.44
N THR A 673 -38.33 8.97 1.06
CA THR A 673 -37.22 8.64 0.16
C THR A 673 -36.11 7.88 0.90
N TYR A 674 -36.11 6.54 0.84
CA TYR A 674 -35.13 5.62 1.44
C TYR A 674 -33.66 6.03 1.25
N VAL A 675 -33.10 6.82 2.18
CA VAL A 675 -31.76 7.39 1.96
C VAL A 675 -30.64 6.33 1.98
N HIS A 676 -29.77 6.40 0.98
CA HIS A 676 -28.59 5.57 0.80
C HIS A 676 -27.52 6.32 -0.02
N ASN A 677 -26.32 5.75 -0.15
CA ASN A 677 -25.21 6.27 -0.97
C ASN A 677 -24.86 5.39 -2.18
N ASN A 678 -25.78 4.53 -2.63
CA ASN A 678 -25.60 3.58 -3.73
C ASN A 678 -25.59 4.17 -5.15
N VAL A 679 -24.81 5.21 -5.36
CA VAL A 679 -24.54 5.73 -6.70
C VAL A 679 -23.11 5.35 -7.04
N PHE A 680 -22.92 4.50 -8.05
CA PHE A 680 -21.60 4.02 -8.46
C PHE A 680 -21.21 4.68 -9.77
N LEU A 681 -20.06 5.33 -9.84
CA LEU A 681 -19.40 5.71 -11.08
C LEU A 681 -18.23 4.77 -11.30
N VAL A 682 -18.32 3.93 -12.33
CA VAL A 682 -17.40 2.83 -12.59
C VAL A 682 -16.75 3.01 -13.95
N THR A 683 -15.47 2.68 -14.06
CA THR A 683 -14.71 2.87 -15.30
C THR A 683 -13.96 1.62 -15.72
N ILE A 684 -13.63 1.57 -17.00
CA ILE A 684 -13.22 0.32 -17.67
C ILE A 684 -11.76 0.37 -18.15
N ASP A 685 -11.15 1.56 -18.23
CA ASP A 685 -9.81 1.74 -18.83
C ASP A 685 -8.79 2.49 -17.94
N LYS A 686 -7.53 2.40 -18.38
CA LYS A 686 -6.31 2.89 -17.77
C LYS A 686 -5.84 4.27 -18.22
N ASN A 687 -6.47 4.89 -19.22
CA ASN A 687 -5.94 6.11 -19.84
C ASN A 687 -6.91 7.30 -19.83
N ALA A 688 -7.85 7.35 -18.88
CA ALA A 688 -8.79 8.45 -18.75
C ALA A 688 -8.66 9.17 -17.39
N ALA A 689 -9.26 10.35 -17.28
CA ALA A 689 -9.31 11.14 -16.05
C ALA A 689 -10.76 11.42 -15.62
N MET A 690 -10.95 11.69 -14.34
CA MET A 690 -12.19 12.24 -13.80
C MET A 690 -11.96 13.68 -13.37
N ASN A 691 -12.51 14.61 -14.13
CA ASN A 691 -12.35 16.03 -13.89
C ASN A 691 -13.53 16.60 -13.09
N PHE A 692 -13.25 16.90 -11.83
CA PHE A 692 -14.11 17.61 -10.88
C PHE A 692 -13.56 19.02 -10.57
N GLN A 693 -12.68 19.57 -11.41
CA GLN A 693 -12.24 20.97 -11.32
C GLN A 693 -13.35 22.00 -11.56
N PRO A 694 -14.42 21.75 -12.35
CA PRO A 694 -15.53 22.70 -12.46
C PRO A 694 -16.15 23.04 -11.09
N GLN A 695 -16.23 24.32 -10.75
CA GLN A 695 -16.47 24.76 -9.37
C GLN A 695 -17.71 24.17 -8.68
N GLN A 696 -17.57 23.85 -7.38
CA GLN A 696 -18.69 23.60 -6.44
C GLN A 696 -19.54 22.37 -6.76
N ASN A 697 -18.92 21.28 -7.19
CA ASN A 697 -19.62 20.02 -7.43
C ASN A 697 -19.68 19.15 -6.16
N MET A 698 -20.66 18.26 -6.12
CA MET A 698 -20.79 17.26 -5.06
C MET A 698 -21.20 15.91 -5.64
N PHE A 699 -20.41 14.87 -5.34
CA PHE A 699 -20.71 13.48 -5.65
C PHE A 699 -20.97 12.72 -4.34
N ALA A 700 -22.21 12.29 -4.13
CA ALA A 700 -22.62 11.46 -3.01
C ALA A 700 -22.84 10.02 -3.49
N GLY A 701 -21.75 9.24 -3.50
CA GLY A 701 -21.71 7.87 -3.98
C GLY A 701 -20.30 7.27 -3.96
N PHE A 702 -20.11 6.19 -4.72
CA PHE A 702 -18.86 5.47 -4.90
C PHE A 702 -18.26 5.71 -6.29
N ILE A 703 -17.03 6.22 -6.35
CA ILE A 703 -16.21 6.23 -7.56
C ILE A 703 -15.27 5.01 -7.51
N TYR A 704 -15.37 4.15 -8.52
CA TYR A 704 -14.48 3.01 -8.70
C TYR A 704 -13.80 3.09 -10.06
N ALA A 705 -12.58 3.63 -10.06
CA ALA A 705 -11.80 3.90 -11.26
C ALA A 705 -10.30 3.71 -11.00
N PRO A 706 -9.86 2.50 -10.64
CA PRO A 706 -8.55 2.25 -10.04
C PRO A 706 -7.35 2.58 -10.93
N TYR A 707 -7.56 2.94 -12.20
CA TYR A 707 -6.50 3.36 -13.14
C TYR A 707 -6.68 4.78 -13.67
N MET A 708 -7.63 5.56 -13.14
CA MET A 708 -7.88 6.93 -13.58
C MET A 708 -7.43 7.93 -12.53
N THR A 709 -6.91 9.07 -13.00
CA THR A 709 -6.61 10.22 -12.14
C THR A 709 -7.89 10.96 -11.76
N PHE A 710 -8.06 11.29 -10.48
CA PHE A 710 -9.09 12.20 -10.00
C PHE A 710 -8.53 13.62 -9.90
N GLU A 711 -9.15 14.56 -10.63
CA GLU A 711 -8.68 15.95 -10.73
C GLU A 711 -9.66 16.91 -10.05
N ALA A 712 -9.15 17.80 -9.19
CA ALA A 712 -9.89 18.93 -8.62
C ALA A 712 -8.92 20.12 -8.37
N SER A 713 -9.36 21.38 -8.47
CA SER A 713 -8.46 22.54 -8.27
C SER A 713 -9.16 23.79 -7.70
N SER A 714 -8.39 24.74 -7.16
CA SER A 714 -8.92 26.00 -6.59
C SER A 714 -8.98 27.20 -7.53
N GLU A 715 -8.34 27.15 -8.71
CA GLU A 715 -8.64 28.09 -9.81
C GLU A 715 -10.11 28.01 -10.25
N GLY A 716 -10.87 27.09 -9.65
CA GLY A 716 -12.25 27.34 -9.35
C GLY A 716 -12.94 26.20 -8.63
N GLY A 717 -12.83 26.06 -7.31
CA GLY A 717 -13.92 25.44 -6.54
C GLY A 717 -13.70 24.09 -5.89
N GLN A 718 -13.84 24.15 -4.56
CA GLN A 718 -14.63 23.28 -3.69
C GLN A 718 -15.28 22.06 -4.39
N ALA A 719 -14.77 20.86 -4.11
CA ALA A 719 -15.40 19.60 -4.45
C ALA A 719 -15.87 18.89 -3.17
N GLY A 720 -17.00 18.20 -3.24
CA GLY A 720 -17.51 17.38 -2.14
C GLY A 720 -17.67 15.93 -2.55
N MET A 721 -17.14 15.04 -1.74
CA MET A 721 -17.32 13.59 -1.90
C MET A 721 -17.94 13.02 -0.63
N LEU A 722 -19.12 12.41 -0.76
CA LEU A 722 -19.78 11.65 0.32
C LEU A 722 -19.97 10.20 -0.12
N GLY A 723 -19.16 9.28 0.39
CA GLY A 723 -19.11 7.88 -0.06
C GLY A 723 -17.68 7.47 -0.39
N GLY A 724 -17.48 6.42 -1.19
CA GLY A 724 -16.12 5.91 -1.46
C GLY A 724 -15.50 6.41 -2.76
N MET A 725 -14.18 6.48 -2.81
CA MET A 725 -13.39 6.68 -4.01
C MET A 725 -12.17 5.76 -4.02
N ILE A 726 -12.07 4.92 -5.06
CA ILE A 726 -10.89 4.13 -5.38
C ILE A 726 -10.44 4.55 -6.78
N VAL A 727 -9.33 5.29 -6.85
CA VAL A 727 -8.79 5.89 -8.09
C VAL A 727 -7.29 5.64 -8.18
N SER A 728 -6.66 5.90 -9.32
CA SER A 728 -5.21 5.72 -9.44
C SER A 728 -4.43 6.69 -8.55
N ASP A 729 -4.74 7.97 -8.67
CA ASP A 729 -4.03 9.07 -8.06
C ASP A 729 -4.93 10.31 -8.00
N TYR A 730 -4.45 11.32 -7.27
CA TYR A 730 -5.16 12.57 -7.05
C TYR A 730 -4.31 13.73 -7.58
N THR A 731 -4.93 14.58 -8.39
CA THR A 731 -4.40 15.90 -8.73
C THR A 731 -5.33 16.95 -8.14
N MET A 732 -5.11 17.27 -6.86
CA MET A 732 -5.93 18.20 -6.08
C MET A 732 -5.15 19.45 -5.68
N LYS A 733 -4.79 20.25 -6.68
CA LYS A 733 -3.91 21.41 -6.48
C LYS A 733 -4.66 22.60 -5.86
N GLU A 734 -4.13 23.09 -4.74
CA GLU A 734 -4.51 24.36 -4.10
C GLU A 734 -5.94 24.44 -3.55
N THR A 735 -6.65 23.33 -3.35
CA THR A 735 -8.06 23.37 -2.90
C THR A 735 -8.18 23.97 -1.49
N SER A 736 -8.97 25.03 -1.28
CA SER A 736 -9.06 25.68 0.05
C SER A 736 -10.33 25.31 0.84
N ASN A 737 -11.17 24.44 0.28
CA ASN A 737 -12.56 24.22 0.70
C ASN A 737 -13.12 22.89 0.14
N THR A 738 -12.35 21.81 0.23
CA THR A 738 -12.78 20.47 -0.22
C THR A 738 -13.23 19.63 0.97
N TYR A 739 -14.35 18.91 0.84
CA TYR A 739 -14.85 18.02 1.88
C TYR A 739 -14.89 16.56 1.37
N MET A 740 -14.10 15.69 1.98
CA MET A 740 -13.97 14.28 1.61
C MET A 740 -14.38 13.39 2.79
N CYS A 741 -15.40 12.56 2.59
CA CYS A 741 -15.96 11.75 3.65
C CYS A 741 -16.37 10.38 3.14
N THR A 742 -15.70 9.32 3.59
CA THR A 742 -16.18 7.96 3.31
C THR A 742 -17.35 7.59 4.18
N ILE A 743 -18.46 7.30 3.51
CA ILE A 743 -19.62 6.64 4.09
C ILE A 743 -19.56 5.21 3.57
N PRO A 744 -19.48 4.18 4.45
CA PRO A 744 -19.55 2.79 4.03
C PRO A 744 -20.79 2.53 3.17
N TYR A 745 -20.73 1.50 2.34
CA TYR A 745 -21.89 1.05 1.59
C TYR A 745 -22.95 0.54 2.57
N ASP A 746 -24.02 1.30 2.79
CA ASP A 746 -24.98 1.08 3.88
C ASP A 746 -26.29 0.39 3.43
N TYR A 747 -26.38 0.06 2.14
CA TYR A 747 -27.62 -0.48 1.56
C TYR A 747 -28.08 -1.79 2.16
N TYR A 748 -27.17 -2.77 2.21
CA TYR A 748 -27.49 -4.13 2.63
C TYR A 748 -27.87 -4.18 4.11
N ASP A 749 -27.21 -3.34 4.91
CA ASP A 749 -27.40 -3.21 6.34
C ASP A 749 -28.82 -2.77 6.72
N ARG A 750 -29.48 -2.04 5.80
CA ARG A 750 -30.78 -1.41 6.02
C ARG A 750 -31.93 -2.07 5.28
N PHE A 751 -31.69 -2.65 4.11
CA PHE A 751 -32.79 -2.96 3.18
C PHE A 751 -32.89 -4.41 2.72
N VAL A 752 -31.89 -5.26 2.96
CA VAL A 752 -31.86 -6.62 2.36
C VAL A 752 -32.08 -7.74 3.38
N THR A 753 -31.52 -7.66 4.60
CA THR A 753 -31.65 -8.78 5.57
C THR A 753 -32.08 -8.31 6.97
N ALA A 754 -33.37 -8.46 7.26
CA ALA A 754 -33.94 -8.16 8.57
C ALA A 754 -33.36 -9.10 9.65
N GLY A 755 -32.67 -8.54 10.65
CA GLY A 755 -32.14 -9.29 11.79
C GLY A 755 -30.75 -9.91 11.62
N ALA A 756 -30.03 -9.63 10.53
CA ALA A 756 -28.63 -10.03 10.37
C ALA A 756 -27.71 -9.36 11.42
N ASN A 757 -26.72 -10.10 11.92
CA ASN A 757 -25.66 -9.52 12.74
C ASN A 757 -24.62 -8.76 11.89
N GLU A 758 -23.74 -7.98 12.51
CA GLU A 758 -22.77 -7.12 11.79
C GLU A 758 -21.83 -7.90 10.86
N ALA A 759 -21.41 -9.12 11.25
CA ALA A 759 -20.55 -9.96 10.43
C ALA A 759 -21.29 -10.51 9.19
N GLN A 760 -22.57 -10.88 9.34
CA GLN A 760 -23.42 -11.32 8.23
C GLN A 760 -23.68 -10.18 7.25
N LYS A 761 -23.96 -8.98 7.76
CA LYS A 761 -24.12 -7.78 6.93
C LYS A 761 -22.85 -7.46 6.15
N GLU A 762 -21.68 -7.57 6.79
CA GLU A 762 -20.39 -7.40 6.13
C GLU A 762 -20.17 -8.41 4.99
N GLU A 763 -20.45 -9.69 5.24
CA GLU A 763 -20.39 -10.74 4.22
C GLU A 763 -21.34 -10.46 3.05
N GLU A 764 -22.55 -9.96 3.31
CA GLU A 764 -23.52 -9.62 2.27
C GLU A 764 -23.15 -8.38 1.46
N ARG A 765 -22.58 -7.35 2.10
CA ARG A 765 -21.98 -6.21 1.38
C ARG A 765 -20.91 -6.70 0.42
N LEU A 766 -20.01 -7.57 0.88
CA LEU A 766 -18.98 -8.18 0.02
C LEU A 766 -19.61 -8.95 -1.14
N LYS A 767 -20.62 -9.78 -0.89
CA LYS A 767 -21.37 -10.51 -1.94
C LYS A 767 -22.02 -9.62 -2.98
N TYR A 768 -22.48 -8.43 -2.60
CA TYR A 768 -23.01 -7.48 -3.57
C TYR A 768 -21.90 -6.88 -4.44
N MET A 769 -20.78 -6.51 -3.82
CA MET A 769 -19.62 -6.02 -4.57
C MET A 769 -19.08 -7.12 -5.50
N GLU A 770 -19.03 -8.38 -5.04
CA GLU A 770 -18.74 -9.55 -5.87
C GLU A 770 -19.69 -9.67 -7.03
N LYS A 771 -21.00 -9.52 -6.81
CA LYS A 771 -21.99 -9.57 -7.88
C LYS A 771 -21.71 -8.49 -8.92
N LEU A 772 -21.45 -7.24 -8.50
CA LEU A 772 -21.08 -6.15 -9.42
C LEU A 772 -19.80 -6.48 -10.21
N MET A 773 -18.82 -7.14 -9.58
CA MET A 773 -17.59 -7.61 -10.22
C MET A 773 -17.77 -8.84 -11.10
N ALA A 774 -18.59 -9.81 -10.72
CA ALA A 774 -18.83 -11.04 -11.45
C ALA A 774 -19.61 -10.76 -12.75
N GLU A 775 -20.53 -9.80 -12.70
CA GLU A 775 -21.25 -9.30 -13.88
C GLU A 775 -20.31 -8.66 -14.92
N SER A 776 -19.07 -8.32 -14.53
CA SER A 776 -18.02 -7.88 -15.44
C SER A 776 -17.23 -9.01 -16.14
N GLY A 777 -17.59 -10.27 -15.90
CA GLY A 777 -16.86 -11.44 -16.43
C GLY A 777 -15.60 -11.80 -15.63
N CYS A 778 -15.44 -11.23 -14.43
CA CYS A 778 -14.38 -11.61 -13.51
C CYS A 778 -14.78 -12.87 -12.75
N THR A 779 -13.97 -13.92 -12.80
CA THR A 779 -14.25 -15.25 -12.20
C THR A 779 -13.72 -15.40 -10.77
N THR A 780 -13.28 -14.32 -10.11
CA THR A 780 -12.70 -14.38 -8.76
C THR A 780 -13.74 -14.11 -7.68
N THR A 781 -13.83 -15.02 -6.72
CA THR A 781 -14.68 -14.94 -5.52
C THR A 781 -13.96 -14.12 -4.42
N ILE A 782 -14.67 -13.21 -3.77
CA ILE A 782 -14.30 -12.39 -2.62
C ILE A 782 -14.98 -12.95 -1.36
N GLY A 783 -14.25 -13.75 -0.57
CA GLY A 783 -14.82 -14.27 0.67
C GLY A 783 -13.84 -14.85 1.69
N SER A 784 -13.84 -14.21 2.86
CA SER A 784 -13.37 -14.64 4.18
C SER A 784 -11.99 -14.17 4.69
N SER A 785 -12.11 -13.44 5.80
CA SER A 785 -11.20 -13.03 6.88
C SER A 785 -9.77 -13.59 6.96
N VAL A 786 -8.86 -12.61 7.04
CA VAL A 786 -7.47 -12.62 7.57
C VAL A 786 -6.36 -13.10 6.62
N ALA A 787 -5.63 -12.15 6.01
CA ALA A 787 -4.18 -11.99 6.20
C ALA A 787 -3.54 -10.81 5.45
N LYS A 788 -2.45 -10.35 6.07
CA LYS A 788 -1.37 -9.49 5.58
C LYS A 788 -0.26 -10.40 5.03
N SER A 789 0.27 -10.10 3.84
CA SER A 789 1.63 -10.46 3.32
C SER A 789 1.61 -10.51 1.77
N TRP A 790 2.51 -9.96 0.95
CA TRP A 790 3.47 -8.84 0.95
C TRP A 790 3.63 -8.41 -0.53
N ARG A 791 3.73 -7.11 -0.81
CA ARG A 791 4.13 -6.55 -2.12
C ARG A 791 5.62 -6.22 -2.10
N VAL A 792 6.22 -6.16 -3.30
CA VAL A 792 7.65 -5.94 -3.61
C VAL A 792 8.22 -4.58 -3.12
N TYR A 793 7.41 -3.68 -2.56
CA TYR A 793 7.83 -2.31 -2.20
C TYR A 793 7.23 -1.77 -0.88
N GLY A 794 7.14 -2.58 0.18
CA GLY A 794 6.79 -2.11 1.53
C GLY A 794 7.59 -2.86 2.61
N TYR A 795 8.22 -2.11 3.52
CA TYR A 795 9.15 -2.50 4.59
C TYR A 795 10.19 -3.59 4.23
N ASN A 796 11.42 -3.17 3.92
CA ASN A 796 12.60 -4.05 3.97
C ASN A 796 13.04 -4.25 5.42
#